data_AF-A0A8H6YT61-F1
#
_entry.id   AF-A0A8H6YT61-F1
#
_cell.length_a   1.000
_cell.length_b   1.000
_cell.length_c   1.000
_cell.angle_alpha   90.00
_cell.angle_beta   90.00
_cell.angle_gamma   90.00
#
_symmetry.space_group_name_H-M   'P 1'
#
loop_
_entity.id
_entity.type
_entity.pdbx_description
1 polymer ?
#
loop_
_entity_poly.entity_id
_entity_poly.type
_entity_poly.pdbx_seq_one_letter_code
_entity_poly.pdbx_strand_id
1 'polypeptide(L)'
;MINVEAIRLSTPQMGKYFSGFAAKNASRREQDTDFLAAKNTCKAAQNFMGPDQRWRPDIQILGKARSDKAWSAQRRAWTPRWNDLNARDSAPAVNKSNFVSTSGTNFRVNNSDFPFIGTNAYWLPVLNSDEDIDAVLGNISLSNITVVRTWAFNDVSEIPENGTWFQLVANGTTSVNLNETTGLPKLDRIVAMAEKHGIYLLLSLTNNWNPLPTDNTTVNATVASSNPLFKRDVATNNSLPRNTLSNDYGGMDAYVRAFGADSHDAFYTNETLITVFENYTKNVVERYVNSTAILAWEIANDPRCNSSIGATPSCNTTTITEWHSRIAKFIRTIDPNHLISSGSQGFFCADCPKLFPLKTTPPPPGPSTTVTRRQIKPLTKKRILQERKEAWKITRALNLASQPPSAGAGVRVRGKWVPTPTRRQDDVGVGSAFDGSEGVDSEDILNIPQIGFGSFQLFPDQNQYAPDDPNLSAFNNTLQAGLDWIKRHGEAGQMFGKPVTLTGFGLVTQDNAPSFVPFNTTVAPFASDQIGNLTLNATQLPYGVTNDQQTDAYTQWLQQGIISGVTGMIQYQWGQGNLTAVNGTAISPTIDENGIVPEQTENGVSPSDGYSSVGVGQESIQQTLQGAAQQFAPDT
;
A
#
# COMPACT_ATOMS: atom_id res chain seq x y z
N MET A 1 -38.60 31.73 -42.33
CA MET A 1 -37.43 32.37 -42.98
C MET A 1 -36.35 32.52 -41.93
N ILE A 2 -35.08 32.44 -42.33
CA ILE A 2 -33.93 32.31 -41.42
C ILE A 2 -33.68 33.62 -40.66
N ASN A 3 -33.37 33.54 -39.37
CA ASN A 3 -32.23 34.29 -38.83
C ASN A 3 -31.64 33.65 -37.56
N VAL A 4 -30.34 33.86 -37.39
CA VAL A 4 -29.48 33.32 -36.32
C VAL A 4 -29.25 34.42 -35.30
N GLU A 5 -29.32 34.12 -34.00
CA GLU A 5 -28.78 34.98 -32.95
C GLU A 5 -27.73 34.25 -32.12
N ALA A 6 -26.63 34.96 -31.86
CA ALA A 6 -25.52 34.51 -31.04
C ALA A 6 -25.48 35.37 -29.77
N ILE A 7 -25.21 34.76 -28.62
CA ILE A 7 -24.96 35.47 -27.37
C ILE A 7 -23.51 35.27 -26.94
N ARG A 8 -22.83 36.38 -26.63
CA ARG A 8 -21.42 36.43 -26.25
C ARG A 8 -21.22 36.27 -24.74
N LEU A 9 -20.02 35.80 -24.40
CA LEU A 9 -19.44 35.71 -23.07
C LEU A 9 -19.44 37.04 -22.29
N SER A 10 -19.55 36.94 -20.97
CA SER A 10 -19.07 37.99 -20.05
C SER A 10 -18.41 37.35 -18.82
N THR A 11 -17.19 37.79 -18.51
CA THR A 11 -16.40 37.40 -17.33
C THR A 11 -16.38 38.53 -16.30
N PRO A 12 -16.55 38.26 -15.00
CA PRO A 12 -16.24 39.22 -13.93
C PRO A 12 -14.74 39.20 -13.57
N GLN A 13 -14.23 40.34 -13.12
CA GLN A 13 -12.81 40.54 -12.80
C GLN A 13 -12.45 40.11 -11.37
N MET A 14 -11.28 39.51 -11.19
CA MET A 14 -10.61 39.39 -9.87
C MET A 14 -9.57 40.51 -9.70
N GLY A 15 -9.69 41.26 -8.60
CA GLY A 15 -8.85 42.43 -8.32
C GLY A 15 -7.95 42.26 -7.10
N LYS A 16 -6.64 42.14 -7.36
CA LYS A 16 -5.51 42.66 -6.56
C LYS A 16 -5.64 42.69 -5.02
N TYR A 17 -4.83 41.87 -4.35
CA TYR A 17 -3.92 42.34 -3.29
C TYR A 17 -2.64 41.49 -3.29
N PHE A 18 -1.49 42.14 -3.46
CA PHE A 18 -0.19 41.90 -2.79
C PHE A 18 0.94 42.61 -3.54
N SER A 19 1.54 43.61 -2.90
CA SER A 19 2.79 44.23 -3.33
C SER A 19 3.57 44.81 -2.15
N GLY A 20 4.87 44.57 -2.11
CA GLY A 20 5.82 45.23 -1.22
C GLY A 20 6.39 44.37 -0.07
N PHE A 21 7.57 43.79 -0.28
CA PHE A 21 8.82 44.51 0.02
C PHE A 21 10.00 43.92 -0.77
N ALA A 22 10.99 44.76 -1.11
CA ALA A 22 11.97 44.46 -2.14
C ALA A 22 13.39 44.13 -1.61
N ALA A 23 14.01 43.18 -2.29
CA ALA A 23 15.43 43.07 -2.70
C ALA A 23 16.55 43.77 -1.89
N LYS A 24 17.66 43.03 -1.72
CA LYS A 24 19.00 43.62 -1.84
C LYS A 24 20.03 42.63 -2.44
N ASN A 25 20.97 43.21 -3.19
CA ASN A 25 22.23 42.65 -3.68
C ASN A 25 22.19 41.67 -4.86
N ALA A 26 22.21 42.25 -6.07
CA ALA A 26 22.83 41.65 -7.25
C ALA A 26 23.94 42.58 -7.79
N SER A 27 25.16 42.06 -7.88
CA SER A 27 26.25 42.47 -8.79
C SER A 27 27.30 41.34 -8.73
N ARG A 28 28.02 40.94 -9.78
CA ARG A 28 28.39 41.68 -11.00
C ARG A 28 28.94 40.71 -12.07
N ARG A 29 28.94 41.17 -13.32
CA ARG A 29 29.64 40.68 -14.54
C ARG A 29 28.86 39.79 -15.52
N GLU A 30 28.72 40.35 -16.71
CA GLU A 30 28.27 39.78 -17.98
C GLU A 30 29.48 39.32 -18.83
N GLN A 31 29.19 38.89 -20.08
CA GLN A 31 30.11 38.63 -21.22
C GLN A 31 30.84 37.27 -21.13
N ASP A 32 30.72 36.34 -22.09
CA ASP A 32 30.65 36.52 -23.56
C ASP A 32 29.61 35.63 -24.31
N THR A 33 29.52 35.84 -25.63
CA THR A 33 28.44 35.42 -26.56
C THR A 33 28.81 34.33 -27.60
N ASP A 34 27.79 33.64 -28.10
CA ASP A 34 27.64 32.98 -29.42
C ASP A 34 28.68 31.97 -29.96
N PHE A 35 28.24 30.74 -30.32
CA PHE A 35 27.84 30.43 -31.71
C PHE A 35 27.16 29.06 -31.90
N LEU A 36 26.53 28.86 -33.08
CA LEU A 36 25.59 27.79 -33.41
C LEU A 36 26.18 26.56 -34.16
N ALA A 37 25.64 25.38 -33.82
CA ALA A 37 25.13 24.33 -34.73
C ALA A 37 25.99 23.42 -35.66
N ALA A 38 25.52 22.15 -35.72
CA ALA A 38 25.33 21.28 -36.92
C ALA A 38 26.39 20.24 -37.39
N LYS A 39 26.06 18.96 -37.10
CA LYS A 39 25.95 17.77 -38.00
C LYS A 39 27.09 17.33 -38.98
N ASN A 40 27.41 16.04 -38.82
CA ASN A 40 27.55 14.97 -39.85
C ASN A 40 28.85 14.76 -40.68
N THR A 41 29.52 13.64 -40.36
CA THR A 41 30.12 12.61 -41.25
C THR A 41 30.99 12.97 -42.47
N CYS A 42 32.23 12.44 -42.49
CA CYS A 42 32.78 11.82 -43.70
C CYS A 42 33.86 10.74 -43.40
N LYS A 43 34.31 10.01 -44.44
CA LYS A 43 35.05 8.73 -44.39
C LYS A 43 36.51 8.82 -44.91
N ALA A 44 37.38 7.98 -44.33
CA ALA A 44 38.45 7.16 -44.95
C ALA A 44 39.74 7.75 -45.59
N ALA A 45 40.89 7.26 -45.11
CA ALA A 45 42.12 6.79 -45.83
C ALA A 45 43.00 6.04 -44.79
N GLN A 46 43.49 4.79 -44.93
CA GLN A 46 44.50 4.20 -45.87
C GLN A 46 45.86 4.92 -45.82
N ASN A 47 47.06 4.28 -45.79
CA ASN A 47 47.52 2.87 -45.77
C ASN A 47 49.03 2.85 -45.37
N PHE A 48 49.61 1.73 -44.89
CA PHE A 48 51.04 1.36 -45.12
C PHE A 48 51.32 -0.14 -44.83
N MET A 49 52.30 -0.74 -45.53
CA MET A 49 52.72 -2.18 -45.47
C MET A 49 54.05 -2.34 -44.69
N GLY A 50 54.63 -3.51 -44.34
CA GLY A 50 54.43 -4.97 -44.56
C GLY A 50 55.71 -5.69 -44.01
N PRO A 51 56.13 -6.92 -44.43
CA PRO A 51 55.46 -8.08 -45.02
C PRO A 51 55.86 -9.48 -44.39
N ASP A 52 55.31 -10.57 -44.95
CA ASP A 52 55.92 -11.93 -45.13
C ASP A 52 56.33 -12.89 -43.99
N GLN A 53 55.68 -14.07 -43.93
CA GLN A 53 56.22 -15.40 -44.37
C GLN A 53 55.19 -16.56 -44.19
N ARG A 54 55.44 -17.72 -44.82
CA ARG A 54 54.48 -18.83 -45.08
C ARG A 54 54.63 -20.02 -44.11
N TRP A 55 53.61 -20.88 -44.00
CA TRP A 55 53.60 -22.30 -44.45
C TRP A 55 52.39 -23.10 -43.90
N ARG A 56 51.94 -24.09 -44.68
CA ARG A 56 50.93 -25.16 -44.41
C ARG A 56 51.64 -26.52 -44.66
N PRO A 57 51.19 -27.72 -44.22
CA PRO A 57 49.82 -28.22 -44.49
C PRO A 57 49.16 -29.23 -43.51
N ASP A 58 47.84 -29.31 -43.69
CA ASP A 58 46.90 -30.45 -43.73
C ASP A 58 47.28 -31.85 -43.19
N ILE A 59 46.31 -32.49 -42.52
CA ILE A 59 45.91 -33.89 -42.69
C ILE A 59 44.39 -34.01 -42.45
N GLN A 60 43.68 -34.71 -43.35
CA GLN A 60 42.32 -35.24 -43.14
C GLN A 60 42.41 -36.76 -42.91
N ILE A 61 41.39 -37.39 -42.31
CA ILE A 61 40.60 -38.50 -42.92
C ILE A 61 39.58 -39.12 -41.92
N LEU A 62 38.30 -39.03 -42.31
CA LEU A 62 37.17 -39.98 -42.27
C LEU A 62 37.04 -41.08 -41.18
N GLY A 63 35.82 -41.27 -40.66
CA GLY A 63 35.55 -42.35 -39.69
C GLY A 63 34.11 -42.81 -39.37
N LYS A 64 33.10 -42.57 -40.24
CA LYS A 64 31.83 -43.35 -40.39
C LYS A 64 30.81 -43.48 -39.22
N ALA A 65 29.55 -43.70 -39.62
CA ALA A 65 28.36 -43.76 -38.76
C ALA A 65 27.70 -45.16 -38.68
N ARG A 66 26.82 -45.36 -37.68
CA ARG A 66 25.61 -46.23 -37.56
C ARG A 66 24.88 -45.78 -36.28
N SER A 67 23.66 -45.24 -36.30
CA SER A 67 22.34 -45.91 -36.43
C SER A 67 22.07 -47.01 -35.38
N ASP A 68 21.29 -46.71 -34.33
CA ASP A 68 19.86 -47.08 -34.30
C ASP A 68 19.10 -46.66 -33.01
N LYS A 69 17.79 -46.47 -33.21
CA LYS A 69 16.62 -46.34 -32.30
C LYS A 69 16.80 -46.57 -30.78
N ALA A 70 16.30 -45.64 -29.96
CA ALA A 70 15.07 -45.82 -29.14
C ALA A 70 14.70 -44.55 -28.32
N TRP A 71 13.41 -44.37 -28.02
CA TRP A 71 12.86 -43.27 -27.23
C TRP A 71 12.63 -43.72 -25.78
N SER A 72 13.11 -42.98 -24.76
CA SER A 72 12.43 -42.81 -23.46
C SER A 72 13.21 -41.96 -22.43
N ALA A 73 12.49 -40.95 -21.90
CA ALA A 73 12.41 -40.49 -20.51
C ALA A 73 13.66 -40.33 -19.58
N GLN A 74 13.62 -39.17 -18.89
CA GLN A 74 14.09 -38.88 -17.52
C GLN A 74 15.55 -38.44 -17.23
N ARG A 75 15.60 -37.29 -16.53
CA ARG A 75 16.56 -36.80 -15.52
C ARG A 75 18.02 -36.47 -15.93
N ARG A 76 18.37 -35.19 -15.76
CA ARG A 76 19.64 -34.64 -15.25
C ARG A 76 19.32 -33.20 -14.83
N ALA A 77 19.24 -32.83 -13.55
CA ALA A 77 20.32 -32.80 -12.56
C ALA A 77 21.56 -32.08 -13.12
N TRP A 78 21.66 -30.77 -12.83
CA TRP A 78 22.80 -29.92 -13.18
C TRP A 78 23.50 -29.46 -11.89
N THR A 79 24.73 -29.91 -11.70
CA THR A 79 25.65 -29.46 -10.64
C THR A 79 26.68 -28.50 -11.24
N PRO A 80 26.95 -27.33 -10.63
CA PRO A 80 28.04 -26.46 -11.08
C PRO A 80 29.41 -27.08 -10.79
N ARG A 81 30.35 -26.98 -11.73
CA ARG A 81 31.76 -27.36 -11.54
C ARG A 81 32.54 -26.20 -10.93
N TRP A 82 33.20 -26.45 -9.80
CA TRP A 82 34.28 -25.60 -9.29
C TRP A 82 35.63 -26.05 -9.89
N ASN A 83 36.51 -25.09 -10.18
CA ASN A 83 37.98 -25.25 -10.26
C ASN A 83 38.67 -23.87 -10.37
N ASP A 84 38.70 -23.17 -9.24
CA ASP A 84 39.90 -22.67 -8.53
C ASP A 84 41.07 -21.91 -9.20
N LEU A 85 41.66 -21.03 -8.37
CA LEU A 85 43.02 -20.44 -8.42
C LEU A 85 43.39 -19.40 -9.49
N ASN A 86 43.12 -18.11 -9.18
CA ASN A 86 44.14 -17.05 -9.20
C ASN A 86 43.61 -15.76 -8.55
N ALA A 87 43.89 -15.57 -7.25
CA ALA A 87 43.51 -14.37 -6.50
C ALA A 87 44.72 -13.46 -6.25
N ARG A 88 44.75 -12.28 -6.89
CA ARG A 88 45.46 -11.08 -6.41
C ARG A 88 44.70 -9.81 -6.78
N ASP A 89 44.39 -9.03 -5.75
CA ASP A 89 44.10 -7.60 -5.74
C ASP A 89 43.38 -7.01 -6.96
N SER A 90 42.06 -7.21 -6.99
CA SER A 90 41.14 -6.27 -7.63
C SER A 90 40.24 -5.68 -6.53
N ALA A 91 40.03 -4.36 -6.55
CA ALA A 91 39.06 -3.70 -5.68
C ALA A 91 37.68 -4.38 -5.82
N PRO A 92 36.85 -4.42 -4.76
CA PRO A 92 35.57 -5.12 -4.81
C PRO A 92 34.75 -4.60 -5.99
N ALA A 93 34.46 -5.49 -6.93
CA ALA A 93 33.58 -5.17 -8.04
C ALA A 93 32.25 -4.68 -7.45
N VAL A 94 31.80 -3.50 -7.89
CA VAL A 94 30.50 -2.95 -7.50
C VAL A 94 29.45 -3.93 -7.99
N ASN A 95 28.97 -4.79 -7.09
CA ASN A 95 28.00 -5.80 -7.40
C ASN A 95 26.67 -5.07 -7.65
N LYS A 96 26.35 -4.84 -8.93
CA LYS A 96 25.11 -4.20 -9.37
C LYS A 96 23.96 -5.16 -9.09
N SER A 97 23.49 -5.16 -7.84
CA SER A 97 22.22 -5.76 -7.49
C SER A 97 21.11 -4.93 -8.12
N ASN A 98 20.34 -5.56 -9.00
CA ASN A 98 19.14 -4.98 -9.59
C ASN A 98 17.95 -5.01 -8.61
N PHE A 99 18.08 -5.69 -7.46
CA PHE A 99 17.06 -5.71 -6.40
C PHE A 99 17.04 -4.40 -5.62
N VAL A 100 15.83 -3.99 -5.20
CA VAL A 100 15.65 -2.86 -4.27
C VAL A 100 16.30 -3.20 -2.92
N SER A 101 17.04 -2.25 -2.38
CA SER A 101 17.78 -2.35 -1.11
C SER A 101 17.56 -1.10 -0.26
N THR A 102 18.15 -1.02 0.93
CA THR A 102 18.00 0.12 1.85
C THR A 102 19.34 0.69 2.28
N SER A 103 19.45 2.02 2.34
CA SER A 103 20.62 2.73 2.89
C SER A 103 20.15 3.82 3.85
N GLY A 104 20.20 3.53 5.16
CA GLY A 104 19.58 4.38 6.17
C GLY A 104 18.07 4.46 5.93
N THR A 105 17.53 5.68 5.89
CA THR A 105 16.09 5.93 5.67
C THR A 105 15.64 5.79 4.21
N ASN A 106 16.54 5.54 3.26
CA ASN A 106 16.21 5.56 1.83
C ASN A 106 16.20 4.16 1.22
N PHE A 107 15.26 3.91 0.30
CA PHE A 107 15.37 2.82 -0.66
C PHE A 107 16.43 3.13 -1.71
N ARG A 108 17.08 2.10 -2.24
CA ARG A 108 18.15 2.21 -3.24
C ARG A 108 17.98 1.12 -4.30
N VAL A 109 18.07 1.47 -5.58
CA VAL A 109 18.16 0.51 -6.69
C VAL A 109 19.12 1.03 -7.75
N ASN A 110 19.90 0.16 -8.38
CA ASN A 110 20.89 0.55 -9.41
C ASN A 110 21.86 1.68 -8.99
N ASN A 111 22.20 1.76 -7.70
CA ASN A 111 22.98 2.82 -7.03
C ASN A 111 22.33 4.22 -6.94
N SER A 112 21.08 4.37 -7.34
CA SER A 112 20.28 5.60 -7.14
C SER A 112 19.37 5.46 -5.92
N ASP A 113 18.91 6.59 -5.37
CA ASP A 113 17.78 6.59 -4.44
C ASP A 113 16.51 6.17 -5.17
N PHE A 114 15.63 5.42 -4.49
CA PHE A 114 14.34 4.95 -5.03
C PHE A 114 13.16 5.37 -4.14
N PRO A 115 12.94 6.69 -3.93
CA PRO A 115 11.64 7.20 -3.48
C PRO A 115 10.55 6.84 -4.51
N PHE A 116 9.34 6.54 -4.05
CA PHE A 116 8.24 6.16 -4.96
C PHE A 116 6.85 6.64 -4.52
N ILE A 117 6.02 6.92 -5.53
CA ILE A 117 4.56 6.88 -5.41
C ILE A 117 4.07 5.54 -5.97
N GLY A 118 3.16 4.90 -5.25
CA GLY A 118 2.55 3.63 -5.59
C GLY A 118 1.03 3.68 -5.64
N THR A 119 0.41 2.59 -6.06
CA THR A 119 -1.03 2.35 -5.87
C THR A 119 -1.31 0.91 -5.44
N ASN A 120 -2.44 0.68 -4.78
CA ASN A 120 -2.96 -0.65 -4.48
C ASN A 120 -3.84 -1.13 -5.63
N ALA A 121 -3.61 -2.34 -6.12
CA ALA A 121 -4.47 -3.02 -7.08
C ALA A 121 -4.66 -4.47 -6.62
N TYR A 122 -5.39 -4.68 -5.52
CA TYR A 122 -5.54 -5.99 -4.90
C TYR A 122 -6.21 -7.02 -5.82
N TRP A 123 -7.04 -6.53 -6.76
CA TRP A 123 -7.79 -7.28 -7.75
C TRP A 123 -7.01 -7.64 -9.02
N LEU A 124 -5.77 -7.13 -9.17
CA LEU A 124 -4.90 -7.46 -10.30
C LEU A 124 -4.74 -8.98 -10.55
N PRO A 125 -4.62 -9.85 -9.53
CA PRO A 125 -4.51 -11.30 -9.71
C PRO A 125 -5.79 -11.99 -10.17
N VAL A 126 -6.94 -11.31 -10.21
CA VAL A 126 -8.24 -11.91 -10.57
C VAL A 126 -8.79 -11.43 -11.91
N LEU A 127 -8.06 -10.58 -12.65
CA LEU A 127 -8.40 -10.14 -14.01
C LEU A 127 -8.54 -11.31 -14.99
N ASN A 128 -9.44 -11.21 -15.97
CA ASN A 128 -9.83 -12.36 -16.78
C ASN A 128 -8.93 -12.65 -17.99
N SER A 129 -8.07 -11.70 -18.39
CA SER A 129 -7.15 -11.85 -19.52
C SER A 129 -5.74 -11.35 -19.20
N ASP A 130 -4.75 -11.86 -19.92
CA ASP A 130 -3.36 -11.39 -19.86
C ASP A 130 -3.25 -9.97 -20.46
N GLU A 131 -4.10 -9.65 -21.44
CA GLU A 131 -4.24 -8.32 -22.05
C GLU A 131 -4.73 -7.25 -21.05
N ASP A 132 -5.69 -7.58 -20.18
CA ASP A 132 -6.16 -6.68 -19.12
C ASP A 132 -5.03 -6.37 -18.13
N ILE A 133 -4.25 -7.38 -17.72
CA ILE A 133 -3.11 -7.22 -16.79
C ILE A 133 -2.05 -6.30 -17.42
N ASP A 134 -1.73 -6.51 -18.69
CA ASP A 134 -0.77 -5.68 -19.43
C ASP A 134 -1.24 -4.23 -19.58
N ALA A 135 -2.53 -4.03 -19.90
CA ALA A 135 -3.13 -2.71 -20.04
C ALA A 135 -3.19 -1.95 -18.71
N VAL A 136 -3.58 -2.62 -17.61
CA VAL A 136 -3.62 -2.03 -16.26
C VAL A 136 -2.23 -1.58 -15.84
N LEU A 137 -1.22 -2.44 -15.94
CA LEU A 137 0.15 -2.10 -15.55
C LEU A 137 0.75 -1.01 -16.47
N GLY A 138 0.42 -1.02 -17.76
CA GLY A 138 0.75 0.08 -18.66
C GLY A 138 0.14 1.42 -18.25
N ASN A 139 -1.16 1.46 -17.91
CA ASN A 139 -1.86 2.68 -17.49
C ASN A 139 -1.33 3.24 -16.16
N ILE A 140 -0.98 2.35 -15.22
CA ILE A 140 -0.33 2.72 -13.94
C ILE A 140 1.05 3.33 -14.22
N SER A 141 1.88 2.68 -15.04
CA SER A 141 3.22 3.16 -15.41
C SER A 141 3.18 4.51 -16.14
N LEU A 142 2.22 4.73 -17.04
CA LEU A 142 1.96 6.01 -17.71
C LEU A 142 1.58 7.16 -16.75
N SER A 143 1.13 6.83 -15.52
CA SER A 143 0.89 7.81 -14.45
C SER A 143 2.14 8.10 -13.59
N ASN A 144 3.34 7.66 -14.03
CA ASN A 144 4.60 7.70 -13.28
C ASN A 144 4.58 6.93 -11.95
N ILE A 145 3.62 6.02 -11.77
CA ILE A 145 3.52 5.15 -10.59
C ILE A 145 4.46 3.96 -10.79
N THR A 146 5.44 3.80 -9.89
CA THR A 146 6.52 2.81 -10.03
C THR A 146 6.38 1.60 -9.11
N VAL A 147 5.40 1.60 -8.20
CA VAL A 147 5.14 0.50 -7.26
C VAL A 147 3.66 0.13 -7.23
N VAL A 148 3.36 -1.16 -7.38
CA VAL A 148 2.01 -1.70 -7.20
C VAL A 148 1.99 -2.64 -5.99
N ARG A 149 1.12 -2.37 -5.03
CA ARG A 149 0.81 -3.28 -3.92
C ARG A 149 -0.37 -4.17 -4.31
N THR A 150 -0.21 -5.49 -4.17
CA THR A 150 -1.23 -6.47 -4.54
C THR A 150 -1.14 -7.75 -3.71
N TRP A 151 -2.15 -8.60 -3.82
CA TRP A 151 -2.27 -9.84 -3.05
C TRP A 151 -1.50 -10.99 -3.74
N ALA A 152 -0.56 -11.60 -3.01
CA ALA A 152 0.04 -12.87 -3.37
C ALA A 152 -0.58 -14.05 -2.59
N PHE A 153 -1.79 -13.85 -2.07
CA PHE A 153 -2.64 -14.85 -1.43
C PHE A 153 -4.03 -14.82 -2.04
N ASN A 154 -4.69 -15.97 -2.06
CA ASN A 154 -6.11 -16.06 -2.37
C ASN A 154 -6.66 -17.39 -1.84
N ASP A 155 -6.97 -17.44 -0.54
CA ASP A 155 -7.38 -18.66 0.15
C ASP A 155 -8.89 -18.90 0.02
N VAL A 156 -9.29 -20.17 -0.17
CA VAL A 156 -10.70 -20.60 -0.24
C VAL A 156 -10.97 -21.79 0.67
N SER A 157 -12.20 -21.89 1.19
CA SER A 157 -12.69 -23.10 1.89
C SER A 157 -13.29 -24.15 0.94
N GLU A 158 -13.66 -23.75 -0.27
CA GLU A 158 -14.19 -24.61 -1.34
C GLU A 158 -13.64 -24.14 -2.70
N ILE A 159 -13.41 -25.06 -3.63
CA ILE A 159 -12.88 -24.71 -4.96
C ILE A 159 -14.01 -24.04 -5.77
N PRO A 160 -13.87 -22.78 -6.21
CA PRO A 160 -14.91 -22.10 -6.98
C PRO A 160 -15.02 -22.67 -8.40
N GLU A 161 -16.22 -22.60 -8.98
CA GLU A 161 -16.48 -23.00 -10.36
C GLU A 161 -15.73 -22.12 -11.37
N ASN A 162 -15.65 -20.80 -11.09
CA ASN A 162 -15.05 -19.79 -11.95
C ASN A 162 -14.09 -18.87 -11.16
N GLY A 163 -13.16 -18.23 -11.87
CA GLY A 163 -12.23 -17.26 -11.30
C GLY A 163 -10.96 -17.85 -10.67
N THR A 164 -10.15 -16.97 -10.08
CA THR A 164 -8.82 -17.30 -9.54
C THR A 164 -8.86 -17.60 -8.04
N TRP A 165 -8.09 -18.60 -7.61
CA TRP A 165 -7.83 -18.97 -6.22
C TRP A 165 -6.45 -19.62 -6.11
N PHE A 166 -5.70 -19.36 -5.05
CA PHE A 166 -4.30 -19.78 -4.91
C PHE A 166 -4.11 -20.93 -3.93
N GLN A 167 -4.98 -21.07 -2.94
CA GLN A 167 -4.88 -22.16 -1.96
C GLN A 167 -6.26 -22.56 -1.44
N LEU A 168 -6.49 -23.87 -1.35
CA LEU A 168 -7.62 -24.44 -0.62
C LEU A 168 -7.17 -24.63 0.83
N VAL A 169 -7.98 -24.15 1.78
CA VAL A 169 -7.76 -24.19 3.22
C VAL A 169 -9.02 -24.78 3.84
N ALA A 170 -9.03 -26.10 4.03
CA ALA A 170 -10.24 -26.86 4.37
C ALA A 170 -9.92 -28.14 5.16
N ASN A 171 -10.83 -28.54 6.04
CA ASN A 171 -10.78 -29.81 6.79
C ASN A 171 -9.43 -30.05 7.52
N GLY A 172 -8.84 -29.02 8.12
CA GLY A 172 -7.55 -29.10 8.81
C GLY A 172 -6.34 -29.33 7.89
N THR A 173 -6.46 -29.02 6.60
CA THR A 173 -5.42 -29.22 5.58
C THR A 173 -5.35 -28.07 4.59
N THR A 174 -4.26 -27.97 3.83
CA THR A 174 -4.17 -27.04 2.69
C THR A 174 -3.62 -27.69 1.43
N SER A 175 -3.95 -27.11 0.27
CA SER A 175 -3.34 -27.45 -1.02
C SER A 175 -3.27 -26.22 -1.93
N VAL A 176 -2.08 -25.96 -2.49
CA VAL A 176 -1.83 -24.82 -3.41
C VAL A 176 -2.35 -25.15 -4.81
N ASN A 177 -3.07 -24.20 -5.42
CA ASN A 177 -3.49 -24.29 -6.81
C ASN A 177 -2.32 -23.93 -7.74
N LEU A 178 -1.83 -24.91 -8.49
CA LEU A 178 -0.77 -24.74 -9.50
C LEU A 178 -1.31 -24.75 -10.94
N ASN A 179 -2.61 -24.50 -11.14
CA ASN A 179 -3.19 -24.30 -12.45
C ASN A 179 -2.68 -23.00 -13.10
N GLU A 180 -2.27 -23.07 -14.36
CA GLU A 180 -1.66 -21.94 -15.10
C GLU A 180 -2.59 -20.72 -15.29
N THR A 181 -3.92 -20.89 -15.29
CA THR A 181 -4.89 -19.81 -15.56
C THR A 181 -5.72 -19.40 -14.34
N THR A 182 -5.93 -20.29 -13.37
CA THR A 182 -6.72 -20.02 -12.15
C THR A 182 -5.92 -20.06 -10.86
N GLY A 183 -4.66 -20.51 -10.88
CA GLY A 183 -3.83 -20.73 -9.71
C GLY A 183 -2.71 -19.71 -9.52
N LEU A 184 -1.81 -20.03 -8.58
CA LEU A 184 -0.65 -19.20 -8.23
C LEU A 184 0.23 -18.78 -9.43
N PRO A 185 0.45 -19.61 -10.49
CA PRO A 185 1.18 -19.19 -11.69
C PRO A 185 0.66 -17.93 -12.39
N LYS A 186 -0.57 -17.49 -12.12
CA LYS A 186 -1.09 -16.23 -12.64
C LYS A 186 -0.28 -15.00 -12.18
N LEU A 187 0.31 -15.07 -10.99
CA LEU A 187 1.27 -14.06 -10.53
C LEU A 187 2.53 -13.99 -11.44
N ASP A 188 2.88 -15.04 -12.18
CA ASP A 188 4.01 -14.99 -13.14
C ASP A 188 3.75 -13.97 -14.25
N ARG A 189 2.51 -13.88 -14.74
CA ARG A 189 2.11 -12.92 -15.78
C ARG A 189 2.21 -11.49 -15.23
N ILE A 190 1.73 -11.29 -14.01
CA ILE A 190 1.81 -10.00 -13.29
C ILE A 190 3.27 -9.60 -13.05
N VAL A 191 4.12 -10.51 -12.61
CA VAL A 191 5.56 -10.25 -12.39
C VAL A 191 6.25 -9.90 -13.72
N ALA A 192 6.01 -10.66 -14.79
CA ALA A 192 6.61 -10.40 -16.10
C ALA A 192 6.12 -9.09 -16.74
N MET A 193 4.83 -8.74 -16.57
CA MET A 193 4.27 -7.49 -17.07
C MET A 193 4.69 -6.29 -16.20
N ALA A 194 4.84 -6.47 -14.89
CA ALA A 194 5.41 -5.44 -14.02
C ALA A 194 6.85 -5.12 -14.44
N GLU A 195 7.68 -6.13 -14.69
CA GLU A 195 9.03 -5.95 -15.25
C GLU A 195 9.00 -5.21 -16.60
N LYS A 196 8.12 -5.63 -17.52
CA LYS A 196 7.92 -4.99 -18.83
C LYS A 196 7.58 -3.49 -18.72
N HIS A 197 6.78 -3.09 -17.74
CA HIS A 197 6.32 -1.71 -17.55
C HIS A 197 7.16 -0.91 -16.53
N GLY A 198 8.25 -1.47 -16.02
CA GLY A 198 9.14 -0.82 -15.04
C GLY A 198 8.52 -0.64 -13.64
N ILE A 199 7.52 -1.46 -13.30
CA ILE A 199 6.83 -1.46 -12.02
C ILE A 199 7.46 -2.49 -11.08
N TYR A 200 7.65 -2.12 -9.81
CA TYR A 200 7.98 -3.07 -8.75
C TYR A 200 6.72 -3.49 -7.98
N LEU A 201 6.69 -4.74 -7.52
CA LEU A 201 5.56 -5.32 -6.79
C LEU A 201 5.85 -5.40 -5.29
N LEU A 202 4.91 -4.89 -4.49
CA LEU A 202 4.84 -5.16 -3.05
C LEU A 202 3.79 -6.26 -2.83
N LEU A 203 4.25 -7.47 -2.53
CA LEU A 203 3.41 -8.66 -2.48
C LEU A 203 3.07 -9.03 -1.04
N SER A 204 1.78 -8.87 -0.67
CA SER A 204 1.28 -9.30 0.63
C SER A 204 0.99 -10.80 0.64
N LEU A 205 1.36 -11.50 1.71
CA LEU A 205 1.35 -12.98 1.79
C LEU A 205 0.10 -13.55 2.49
N THR A 206 -0.67 -12.74 3.21
CA THR A 206 -1.98 -13.11 3.79
C THR A 206 -2.77 -11.85 4.18
N ASN A 207 -4.00 -12.01 4.68
CA ASN A 207 -4.86 -10.92 5.15
C ASN A 207 -5.30 -11.15 6.59
N ASN A 208 -5.38 -10.09 7.39
CA ASN A 208 -6.03 -10.15 8.69
C ASN A 208 -7.54 -10.47 8.56
N TRP A 209 -8.22 -9.74 7.66
CA TRP A 209 -9.68 -9.69 7.54
C TRP A 209 -10.26 -10.80 6.65
N ASN A 210 -11.33 -11.46 7.11
CA ASN A 210 -12.14 -12.32 6.25
C ASN A 210 -13.61 -12.43 6.73
N PRO A 211 -14.39 -11.34 6.78
CA PRO A 211 -15.75 -11.39 7.30
C PRO A 211 -16.63 -12.25 6.39
N LEU A 212 -17.41 -13.16 6.98
CA LEU A 212 -18.42 -13.92 6.26
C LEU A 212 -19.78 -13.21 6.37
N PRO A 213 -20.64 -13.31 5.35
CA PRO A 213 -21.97 -12.69 5.40
C PRO A 213 -22.85 -13.21 6.55
N THR A 214 -22.57 -14.40 7.07
CA THR A 214 -23.25 -15.02 8.22
C THR A 214 -22.91 -14.37 9.56
N ASP A 215 -21.74 -13.73 9.68
CA ASP A 215 -21.19 -13.30 10.97
C ASP A 215 -22.03 -12.18 11.61
N ASN A 216 -22.78 -11.44 10.79
CA ASN A 216 -23.69 -10.36 11.22
C ASN A 216 -25.16 -10.82 11.40
N THR A 217 -25.45 -12.13 11.43
CA THR A 217 -26.84 -12.64 11.47
C THR A 217 -27.20 -13.36 12.78
N THR A 218 -28.29 -12.94 13.43
CA THR A 218 -28.87 -13.63 14.61
C THR A 218 -29.95 -14.66 14.23
N VAL A 219 -29.90 -15.19 13.00
CA VAL A 219 -31.00 -15.94 12.39
C VAL A 219 -30.78 -17.44 12.48
N ASN A 220 -31.78 -18.18 12.98
CA ASN A 220 -31.76 -19.64 13.05
C ASN A 220 -31.51 -20.26 11.66
N ALA A 221 -30.54 -21.20 11.60
CA ALA A 221 -30.06 -21.83 10.37
C ALA A 221 -31.15 -22.50 9.50
N THR A 222 -32.31 -22.83 10.07
CA THR A 222 -33.46 -23.43 9.35
C THR A 222 -34.35 -22.42 8.62
N VAL A 223 -34.18 -21.10 8.82
CA VAL A 223 -34.92 -20.03 8.12
C VAL A 223 -34.06 -19.37 7.03
N ALA A 224 -32.74 -19.59 7.06
CA ALA A 224 -31.78 -19.04 6.10
C ALA A 224 -31.99 -19.48 4.63
N SER A 225 -32.88 -20.44 4.37
CA SER A 225 -33.12 -21.00 3.03
C SER A 225 -34.12 -20.22 2.16
N SER A 226 -34.76 -19.15 2.64
CA SER A 226 -35.86 -18.49 1.92
C SER A 226 -35.83 -16.95 1.87
N ASN A 227 -34.63 -16.34 1.81
CA ASN A 227 -34.39 -14.89 1.59
C ASN A 227 -34.74 -13.99 2.81
N PRO A 228 -34.20 -12.75 2.96
CA PRO A 228 -33.16 -12.07 2.17
C PRO A 228 -31.99 -11.44 2.97
N LEU A 229 -30.79 -11.36 2.35
CA LEU A 229 -30.02 -10.11 2.17
C LEU A 229 -28.58 -10.32 1.62
N PHE A 230 -27.75 -11.21 2.19
CA PHE A 230 -26.34 -11.35 1.75
C PHE A 230 -25.85 -12.82 1.71
N LYS A 231 -25.87 -13.44 0.53
CA LYS A 231 -25.17 -14.70 0.25
C LYS A 231 -23.94 -14.39 -0.60
N ARG A 232 -22.72 -14.47 -0.07
CA ARG A 232 -21.51 -14.28 -0.91
C ARG A 232 -21.09 -15.55 -1.66
N ASP A 233 -21.34 -16.76 -1.15
CA ASP A 233 -21.01 -17.99 -1.91
C ASP A 233 -21.76 -19.28 -1.48
N VAL A 234 -23.11 -19.27 -1.42
CA VAL A 234 -23.89 -20.53 -1.38
C VAL A 234 -25.18 -20.43 -2.22
N ALA A 235 -25.12 -20.90 -3.46
CA ALA A 235 -26.21 -21.07 -4.42
C ALA A 235 -26.91 -19.78 -4.96
N THR A 236 -26.54 -19.46 -6.20
CA THR A 236 -27.28 -18.78 -7.29
C THR A 236 -27.72 -17.31 -7.12
N ASN A 237 -27.02 -16.43 -7.85
CA ASN A 237 -27.33 -15.05 -8.30
C ASN A 237 -27.53 -13.93 -7.25
N ASN A 238 -26.43 -13.20 -7.04
CA ASN A 238 -26.30 -11.76 -6.76
C ASN A 238 -26.37 -11.23 -5.31
N SER A 239 -25.20 -10.78 -4.82
CA SER A 239 -25.06 -9.46 -4.18
C SER A 239 -23.77 -8.74 -4.61
N LEU A 240 -22.61 -9.41 -4.58
CA LEU A 240 -21.37 -9.07 -5.32
C LEU A 240 -20.58 -10.37 -5.59
N PRO A 241 -19.86 -10.51 -6.73
CA PRO A 241 -19.07 -11.71 -7.01
C PRO A 241 -17.89 -11.91 -6.04
N ARG A 242 -17.37 -13.15 -5.98
CA ARG A 242 -16.14 -13.46 -5.24
C ARG A 242 -14.95 -12.63 -5.74
N ASN A 243 -14.05 -12.25 -4.82
CA ASN A 243 -12.88 -11.38 -5.01
C ASN A 243 -13.21 -9.88 -5.25
N THR A 244 -14.47 -9.46 -5.13
CA THR A 244 -14.89 -8.05 -5.34
C THR A 244 -14.56 -7.14 -4.15
N LEU A 245 -14.29 -7.71 -2.97
CA LEU A 245 -13.86 -6.95 -1.79
C LEU A 245 -12.46 -7.37 -1.40
N SER A 246 -11.65 -6.42 -0.93
CA SER A 246 -10.27 -6.65 -0.47
C SER A 246 -10.16 -7.70 0.66
N ASN A 247 -11.25 -7.88 1.42
CA ASN A 247 -11.40 -8.87 2.50
C ASN A 247 -11.98 -10.23 2.06
N ASP A 248 -12.14 -10.47 0.74
CA ASP A 248 -12.70 -11.71 0.17
C ASP A 248 -11.65 -12.68 -0.41
N TYR A 249 -10.38 -12.48 -0.06
CA TYR A 249 -9.26 -13.28 -0.55
C TYR A 249 -8.80 -14.33 0.46
N GLY A 250 -9.67 -14.67 1.43
CA GLY A 250 -9.32 -15.52 2.56
C GLY A 250 -8.43 -14.79 3.56
N GLY A 251 -7.29 -15.39 3.94
CA GLY A 251 -6.42 -14.87 5.00
C GLY A 251 -6.56 -15.60 6.34
N MET A 252 -6.04 -15.01 7.41
CA MET A 252 -5.84 -15.63 8.73
C MET A 252 -7.09 -16.34 9.27
N ASP A 253 -8.24 -15.68 9.22
CA ASP A 253 -9.51 -16.22 9.71
C ASP A 253 -10.02 -17.43 8.90
N ALA A 254 -9.63 -17.57 7.63
CA ALA A 254 -9.91 -18.77 6.84
C ALA A 254 -9.15 -19.99 7.39
N TYR A 255 -7.88 -19.81 7.80
CA TYR A 255 -7.09 -20.86 8.46
C TYR A 255 -7.66 -21.19 9.83
N VAL A 256 -7.99 -20.19 10.65
CA VAL A 256 -8.59 -20.37 11.99
C VAL A 256 -9.86 -21.23 11.90
N ARG A 257 -10.79 -20.91 10.99
CA ARG A 257 -12.00 -21.74 10.77
C ARG A 257 -11.68 -23.14 10.26
N ALA A 258 -10.85 -23.26 9.23
CA ALA A 258 -10.60 -24.54 8.57
C ALA A 258 -9.91 -25.58 9.47
N PHE A 259 -9.13 -25.13 10.45
CA PHE A 259 -8.46 -25.97 11.44
C PHE A 259 -9.22 -26.07 12.78
N GLY A 260 -10.39 -25.42 12.90
CA GLY A 260 -11.22 -25.49 14.10
C GLY A 260 -10.60 -24.82 15.33
N ALA A 261 -9.90 -23.71 15.15
CA ALA A 261 -9.39 -22.89 16.25
C ALA A 261 -10.44 -21.88 16.72
N ASP A 262 -10.49 -21.62 18.03
CA ASP A 262 -11.55 -20.85 18.68
C ASP A 262 -11.41 -19.31 18.57
N SER A 263 -10.24 -18.80 18.14
CA SER A 263 -9.93 -17.36 18.17
C SER A 263 -8.92 -16.96 17.09
N HIS A 264 -8.98 -15.69 16.68
CA HIS A 264 -8.12 -15.13 15.61
C HIS A 264 -6.62 -15.27 15.94
N ASP A 265 -6.25 -14.97 17.19
CA ASP A 265 -4.86 -15.00 17.66
C ASP A 265 -4.24 -16.41 17.77
N ALA A 266 -5.04 -17.46 17.55
CA ALA A 266 -4.52 -18.78 17.27
C ALA A 266 -3.63 -18.77 16.01
N PHE A 267 -3.91 -17.93 15.00
CA PHE A 267 -3.06 -17.82 13.81
C PHE A 267 -1.62 -17.38 14.14
N TYR A 268 -1.46 -16.54 15.16
CA TYR A 268 -0.16 -16.04 15.61
C TYR A 268 0.60 -16.99 16.53
N THR A 269 -0.09 -17.95 17.16
CA THR A 269 0.42 -18.72 18.32
C THR A 269 0.35 -20.24 18.16
N ASN A 270 -0.53 -20.76 17.30
CA ASN A 270 -0.71 -22.19 17.07
C ASN A 270 0.33 -22.70 16.05
N GLU A 271 1.24 -23.55 16.51
CA GLU A 271 2.32 -24.11 15.68
C GLU A 271 1.84 -24.76 14.37
N THR A 272 0.68 -25.42 14.37
CA THR A 272 0.11 -26.02 13.16
C THR A 272 -0.28 -24.94 12.15
N LEU A 273 -1.00 -23.90 12.58
CA LEU A 273 -1.43 -22.80 11.72
C LEU A 273 -0.22 -22.05 11.15
N ILE A 274 0.76 -21.73 11.99
CA ILE A 274 1.96 -21.03 11.57
C ILE A 274 2.77 -21.89 10.58
N THR A 275 2.96 -23.18 10.84
CA THR A 275 3.68 -24.10 9.93
C THR A 275 2.99 -24.22 8.57
N VAL A 276 1.66 -24.25 8.55
CA VAL A 276 0.87 -24.31 7.31
C VAL A 276 0.98 -23.00 6.53
N PHE A 277 0.95 -21.84 7.20
CA PHE A 277 1.21 -20.54 6.56
C PHE A 277 2.66 -20.38 6.09
N GLU A 278 3.65 -20.88 6.83
CA GLU A 278 5.06 -20.96 6.43
C GLU A 278 5.20 -21.82 5.15
N ASN A 279 4.48 -22.94 5.03
CA ASN A 279 4.44 -23.74 3.80
C ASN A 279 3.82 -22.98 2.62
N TYR A 280 2.74 -22.21 2.81
CA TYR A 280 2.18 -21.37 1.74
C TYR A 280 3.18 -20.27 1.32
N THR A 281 3.68 -19.52 2.29
CA THR A 281 4.72 -18.49 2.13
C THR A 281 5.90 -19.02 1.32
N LYS A 282 6.36 -20.24 1.61
CA LYS A 282 7.44 -20.88 0.87
C LYS A 282 7.13 -21.09 -0.62
N ASN A 283 5.93 -21.54 -0.96
CA ASN A 283 5.53 -21.74 -2.36
C ASN A 283 5.55 -20.42 -3.16
N VAL A 284 5.16 -19.30 -2.53
CA VAL A 284 5.19 -17.97 -3.15
C VAL A 284 6.63 -17.46 -3.26
N VAL A 285 7.38 -17.48 -2.16
CA VAL A 285 8.72 -16.89 -2.08
C VAL A 285 9.74 -17.66 -2.93
N GLU A 286 9.76 -18.99 -2.90
CA GLU A 286 10.68 -19.79 -3.74
C GLU A 286 10.42 -19.58 -5.24
N ARG A 287 9.18 -19.29 -5.64
CA ARG A 287 8.81 -19.08 -7.04
C ARG A 287 9.38 -17.80 -7.62
N TYR A 288 9.51 -16.74 -6.82
CA TYR A 288 9.92 -15.41 -7.30
C TYR A 288 11.19 -14.84 -6.66
N VAL A 289 11.93 -15.62 -5.86
CA VAL A 289 13.20 -15.23 -5.19
C VAL A 289 14.25 -14.57 -6.09
N ASN A 290 14.20 -14.82 -7.41
CA ASN A 290 15.12 -14.25 -8.41
C ASN A 290 14.54 -13.08 -9.22
N SER A 291 13.28 -12.70 -9.03
CA SER A 291 12.62 -11.65 -9.82
C SER A 291 12.89 -10.27 -9.26
N THR A 292 13.67 -9.46 -9.96
CA THR A 292 14.00 -8.08 -9.57
C THR A 292 12.81 -7.12 -9.66
N ALA A 293 11.69 -7.54 -10.26
CA ALA A 293 10.44 -6.80 -10.28
C ALA A 293 9.64 -6.89 -8.96
N ILE A 294 10.12 -7.61 -7.94
CA ILE A 294 9.56 -7.56 -6.59
C ILE A 294 10.36 -6.54 -5.76
N LEU A 295 9.64 -5.63 -5.11
CA LEU A 295 10.21 -4.69 -4.14
C LEU A 295 10.45 -5.41 -2.81
N ALA A 296 9.42 -6.09 -2.32
CA ALA A 296 9.44 -6.77 -1.03
C ALA A 296 8.31 -7.79 -0.85
N TRP A 297 8.55 -8.68 0.09
CA TRP A 297 7.53 -9.48 0.75
C TRP A 297 6.90 -8.69 1.89
N GLU A 298 5.59 -8.51 1.85
CA GLU A 298 4.80 -7.99 2.97
C GLU A 298 4.17 -9.17 3.71
N ILE A 299 4.43 -9.29 5.01
CA ILE A 299 4.09 -10.48 5.80
C ILE A 299 2.57 -10.69 5.86
N ALA A 300 1.79 -9.64 6.06
CA ALA A 300 0.33 -9.69 6.02
C ALA A 300 -0.28 -8.30 5.79
N ASN A 301 -1.45 -8.23 5.15
CA ASN A 301 -2.25 -7.01 5.17
C ASN A 301 -2.90 -6.81 6.55
N ASP A 302 -2.52 -5.73 7.22
CA ASP A 302 -3.11 -5.24 8.47
C ASP A 302 -3.23 -6.26 9.64
N PRO A 303 -2.16 -7.02 9.99
CA PRO A 303 -2.18 -7.95 11.12
C PRO A 303 -2.47 -7.23 12.44
N ARG A 304 -3.52 -7.66 13.15
CA ARG A 304 -4.00 -7.12 14.43
C ARG A 304 -4.45 -8.22 15.37
N CYS A 305 -4.73 -7.88 16.63
CA CYS A 305 -5.49 -8.77 17.51
C CYS A 305 -6.99 -8.75 17.17
N ASN A 306 -7.49 -7.69 16.54
CA ASN A 306 -8.89 -7.59 16.14
C ASN A 306 -9.07 -8.04 14.69
N SER A 307 -9.99 -8.98 14.43
CA SER A 307 -10.39 -9.37 13.07
C SER A 307 -11.89 -9.71 13.00
N SER A 308 -12.31 -10.48 11.99
CA SER A 308 -13.68 -10.97 11.83
C SER A 308 -14.00 -12.04 12.87
N ILE A 309 -13.01 -12.85 13.23
CA ILE A 309 -13.01 -13.68 14.43
C ILE A 309 -12.41 -12.86 15.59
N GLY A 310 -12.99 -12.98 16.78
CA GLY A 310 -12.43 -12.35 17.99
C GLY A 310 -11.15 -13.04 18.45
N ALA A 311 -10.19 -12.27 18.97
CA ALA A 311 -9.03 -12.82 19.67
C ALA A 311 -9.28 -13.06 21.16
N THR A 312 -8.43 -13.86 21.79
CA THR A 312 -8.38 -13.98 23.25
C THR A 312 -7.90 -12.68 23.90
N PRO A 313 -8.24 -12.44 25.20
CA PRO A 313 -7.68 -11.34 25.97
C PRO A 313 -6.16 -11.40 26.18
N SER A 314 -5.49 -12.49 25.79
CA SER A 314 -4.04 -12.64 25.83
C SER A 314 -3.33 -12.06 24.60
N CYS A 315 -4.02 -11.85 23.48
CA CYS A 315 -3.41 -11.24 22.30
C CYS A 315 -2.97 -9.81 22.60
N ASN A 316 -1.69 -9.50 22.33
CA ASN A 316 -1.10 -8.18 22.57
C ASN A 316 0.09 -7.93 21.63
N THR A 317 0.77 -6.79 21.81
CA THR A 317 1.91 -6.37 20.99
C THR A 317 3.08 -7.33 20.97
N THR A 318 3.29 -8.09 22.06
CA THR A 318 4.28 -9.17 22.12
C THR A 318 3.91 -10.27 21.12
N THR A 319 2.65 -10.74 21.15
CA THR A 319 2.13 -11.82 20.29
C THR A 319 2.39 -11.54 18.81
N ILE A 320 2.02 -10.36 18.34
CA ILE A 320 2.15 -9.98 16.93
C ILE A 320 3.62 -9.73 16.57
N THR A 321 4.43 -9.14 17.46
CA THR A 321 5.85 -8.88 17.19
C THR A 321 6.69 -10.17 17.17
N GLU A 322 6.39 -11.15 18.02
CA GLU A 322 7.01 -12.48 17.97
C GLU A 322 6.68 -13.21 16.66
N TRP A 323 5.41 -13.20 16.26
CA TRP A 323 4.97 -13.79 15.00
C TRP A 323 5.63 -13.13 13.78
N HIS A 324 5.64 -11.79 13.70
CA HIS A 324 6.38 -11.07 12.66
C HIS A 324 7.87 -11.45 12.64
N SER A 325 8.49 -11.58 13.82
CA SER A 325 9.89 -11.98 13.92
C SER A 325 10.13 -13.40 13.40
N ARG A 326 9.20 -14.33 13.65
CA ARG A 326 9.25 -15.69 13.14
C ARG A 326 9.11 -15.73 11.61
N ILE A 327 8.06 -15.13 11.06
CA ILE A 327 7.82 -15.16 9.61
C ILE A 327 8.92 -14.42 8.86
N ALA A 328 9.40 -13.27 9.35
CA ALA A 328 10.51 -12.54 8.72
C ALA A 328 11.83 -13.35 8.73
N LYS A 329 12.10 -14.13 9.79
CA LYS A 329 13.22 -15.08 9.82
C LYS A 329 13.01 -16.21 8.82
N PHE A 330 11.82 -16.80 8.76
CA PHE A 330 11.48 -17.87 7.84
C PHE A 330 11.67 -17.45 6.37
N ILE A 331 11.06 -16.33 5.95
CA ILE A 331 11.24 -15.76 4.60
C ILE A 331 12.74 -15.56 4.31
N ARG A 332 13.51 -15.02 5.25
CA ARG A 332 14.96 -14.80 5.08
C ARG A 332 15.78 -16.09 4.94
N THR A 333 15.27 -17.27 5.35
CA THR A 333 15.94 -18.56 5.07
C THR A 333 15.78 -19.01 3.62
N ILE A 334 14.76 -18.51 2.92
CA ILE A 334 14.44 -18.82 1.53
C ILE A 334 15.03 -17.74 0.61
N ASP A 335 14.84 -16.48 0.97
CA ASP A 335 15.13 -15.32 0.15
C ASP A 335 16.19 -14.40 0.79
N PRO A 336 17.43 -14.38 0.27
CA PRO A 336 18.47 -13.47 0.72
C PRO A 336 18.47 -12.11 -0.02
N ASN A 337 17.62 -11.93 -1.04
CA ASN A 337 17.66 -10.81 -1.98
C ASN A 337 16.67 -9.70 -1.60
N HIS A 338 15.40 -10.05 -1.40
CA HIS A 338 14.32 -9.07 -1.27
C HIS A 338 14.25 -8.44 0.12
N LEU A 339 13.63 -7.26 0.18
CA LEU A 339 13.21 -6.64 1.43
C LEU A 339 12.00 -7.38 2.01
N ILE A 340 11.79 -7.23 3.32
CA ILE A 340 10.63 -7.78 4.04
C ILE A 340 9.98 -6.64 4.81
N SER A 341 8.65 -6.55 4.78
CA SER A 341 7.85 -5.57 5.50
C SER A 341 6.75 -6.25 6.31
N SER A 342 6.20 -5.51 7.28
CA SER A 342 5.13 -5.98 8.15
C SER A 342 3.78 -6.05 7.42
N GLY A 343 3.37 -4.92 6.84
CA GLY A 343 2.03 -4.66 6.31
C GLY A 343 1.00 -4.16 7.34
N SER A 344 1.41 -4.03 8.61
CA SER A 344 0.63 -3.40 9.69
C SER A 344 0.15 -1.97 9.36
N GLN A 345 -1.00 -1.56 9.92
CA GLN A 345 -1.51 -0.19 9.79
C GLN A 345 -0.69 0.90 10.48
N GLY A 346 0.30 0.57 11.31
CA GLY A 346 1.20 1.57 11.92
C GLY A 346 0.90 1.91 13.39
N PHE A 347 0.01 1.18 14.06
CA PHE A 347 -0.29 1.48 15.46
C PHE A 347 0.94 1.34 16.36
N PHE A 348 1.02 2.23 17.35
CA PHE A 348 2.10 2.32 18.31
C PHE A 348 1.65 1.77 19.67
N CYS A 349 2.61 1.29 20.45
CA CYS A 349 2.40 1.04 21.88
C CYS A 349 3.39 1.90 22.67
N ALA A 350 2.95 3.12 23.01
CA ALA A 350 3.75 4.09 23.73
C ALA A 350 3.96 3.63 25.19
N ASP A 351 5.20 3.72 25.67
CA ASP A 351 5.63 3.22 26.99
C ASP A 351 5.47 1.69 27.22
N CYS A 352 5.22 0.91 26.17
CA CYS A 352 5.11 -0.56 26.25
C CYS A 352 6.48 -1.26 26.22
N PRO A 353 6.61 -2.47 26.81
CA PRO A 353 7.81 -3.28 26.65
C PRO A 353 8.08 -3.59 25.17
N LYS A 354 9.35 -3.46 24.75
CA LYS A 354 9.82 -3.73 23.39
C LYS A 354 10.67 -5.00 23.39
N LEU A 355 10.40 -5.95 22.49
CA LEU A 355 11.21 -7.15 22.26
C LEU A 355 12.49 -6.82 21.47
N PHE A 356 12.41 -5.84 20.59
CA PHE A 356 13.47 -5.29 19.78
C PHE A 356 13.68 -3.81 20.17
N PRO A 357 14.17 -3.51 21.39
CA PRO A 357 14.37 -2.14 21.83
C PRO A 357 15.47 -1.42 21.02
N LEU A 358 15.29 -0.12 20.78
CA LEU A 358 16.31 0.73 20.16
C LEU A 358 17.59 0.73 21.00
N LYS A 359 18.69 0.23 20.43
CA LYS A 359 20.01 0.26 21.07
C LYS A 359 20.64 1.64 20.90
N THR A 360 20.49 2.50 21.91
CA THR A 360 21.18 3.79 21.95
C THR A 360 22.68 3.58 22.22
N THR A 361 23.52 3.82 21.22
CA THR A 361 24.98 3.89 21.45
C THR A 361 25.32 5.14 22.26
N PRO A 362 26.13 5.04 23.33
CA PRO A 362 26.63 6.23 24.03
C PRO A 362 27.36 7.16 23.05
N PRO A 363 27.22 8.50 23.18
CA PRO A 363 27.97 9.42 22.34
C PRO A 363 29.48 9.22 22.56
N PRO A 364 30.30 9.22 21.49
CA PRO A 364 31.76 9.15 21.63
C PRO A 364 32.28 10.30 22.51
N PRO A 365 33.29 10.08 23.36
CA PRO A 365 33.93 11.16 24.10
C PRO A 365 34.72 12.05 23.14
N GLY A 366 34.09 13.13 22.68
CA GLY A 366 34.66 14.11 21.75
C GLY A 366 34.22 15.54 22.09
N PRO A 367 35.01 16.56 21.72
CA PRO A 367 34.69 17.95 21.99
C PRO A 367 33.41 18.38 21.26
N SER A 368 32.47 18.98 22.01
CA SER A 368 31.16 19.41 21.54
C SER A 368 31.26 20.44 20.40
N THR A 369 31.05 20.01 19.15
CA THR A 369 30.74 20.92 18.04
C THR A 369 29.27 21.30 18.08
N THR A 370 29.00 22.60 18.11
CA THR A 370 27.68 23.17 18.46
C THR A 370 26.66 23.09 17.32
N VAL A 371 26.27 21.89 16.93
CA VAL A 371 25.05 21.63 16.13
C VAL A 371 24.22 20.58 16.86
N THR A 372 23.38 21.02 17.79
CA THR A 372 22.39 20.15 18.45
C THR A 372 21.29 19.76 17.44
N ARG A 373 21.59 18.76 16.60
CA ARG A 373 20.56 18.05 15.83
C ARG A 373 19.60 17.44 16.85
N ARG A 374 18.36 17.92 16.88
CA ARG A 374 17.36 17.54 17.88
C ARG A 374 17.12 16.03 17.77
N GLN A 375 17.67 15.25 18.70
CA GLN A 375 17.49 13.80 18.71
C GLN A 375 16.00 13.48 18.86
N ILE A 376 15.47 12.76 17.87
CA ILE A 376 14.15 12.15 17.93
C ILE A 376 14.22 11.06 19.01
N LYS A 377 13.17 11.00 19.84
CA LYS A 377 13.09 10.07 20.98
C LYS A 377 11.90 9.14 20.82
N PRO A 378 11.98 7.90 21.36
CA PRO A 378 10.87 6.97 21.41
C PRO A 378 9.56 7.61 21.87
N LEU A 379 8.46 7.15 21.31
CA LEU A 379 7.15 7.70 21.61
C LEU A 379 6.72 7.31 23.04
N THR A 380 6.30 8.31 23.83
CA THR A 380 5.83 8.13 25.21
C THR A 380 4.45 8.72 25.36
N LYS A 381 3.60 8.17 26.24
CA LYS A 381 2.25 8.67 26.47
C LYS A 381 2.28 10.12 26.93
N LYS A 382 3.28 10.48 27.75
CA LYS A 382 3.54 11.87 28.18
C LYS A 382 3.82 12.80 26.99
N ARG A 383 4.65 12.39 26.02
CA ARG A 383 4.96 13.17 24.81
C ARG A 383 3.71 13.43 23.98
N ILE A 384 2.92 12.38 23.69
CA ILE A 384 1.68 12.49 22.91
C ILE A 384 0.69 13.46 23.58
N LEU A 385 0.45 13.27 24.88
CA LEU A 385 -0.48 14.12 25.65
C LEU A 385 -0.01 15.58 25.75
N GLN A 386 1.30 15.83 25.80
CA GLN A 386 1.84 17.18 25.79
C GLN A 386 1.67 17.84 24.42
N GLU A 387 2.07 17.17 23.33
CA GLU A 387 1.93 17.67 21.96
C GLU A 387 0.47 18.02 21.63
N ARG A 388 -0.48 17.14 21.99
CA ARG A 388 -1.92 17.39 21.81
C ARG A 388 -2.42 18.60 22.60
N LYS A 389 -2.00 18.74 23.86
CA LYS A 389 -2.34 19.90 24.72
C LYS A 389 -1.72 21.21 24.23
N GLU A 390 -0.63 21.15 23.48
CA GLU A 390 -0.02 22.32 22.83
C GLU A 390 -0.76 22.66 21.52
N ALA A 391 -1.08 21.67 20.68
CA ALA A 391 -1.88 21.85 19.47
C ALA A 391 -3.25 22.49 19.75
N TRP A 392 -4.05 21.91 20.66
CA TRP A 392 -5.39 22.45 21.00
C TRP A 392 -5.35 23.88 21.58
N LYS A 393 -4.25 24.27 22.24
CA LYS A 393 -4.06 25.67 22.68
C LYS A 393 -3.84 26.60 21.49
N ILE A 394 -3.08 26.17 20.48
CA ILE A 394 -2.84 26.94 19.27
C ILE A 394 -4.14 27.11 18.49
N THR A 395 -4.89 26.02 18.22
CA THR A 395 -6.19 26.09 17.54
C THR A 395 -7.15 27.04 18.25
N ARG A 396 -7.29 26.90 19.58
CA ARG A 396 -8.15 27.77 20.37
C ARG A 396 -7.72 29.23 20.32
N ALA A 397 -6.42 29.51 20.31
CA ALA A 397 -5.91 30.88 20.19
C ALA A 397 -6.21 31.49 18.81
N LEU A 398 -6.06 30.71 17.74
CA LEU A 398 -6.39 31.14 16.37
C LEU A 398 -7.90 31.41 16.23
N ASN A 399 -8.76 30.55 16.76
CA ASN A 399 -10.21 30.74 16.75
C ASN A 399 -10.67 31.97 17.56
N LEU A 400 -9.97 32.30 18.65
CA LEU A 400 -10.24 33.53 19.40
C LEU A 400 -9.74 34.78 18.66
N ALA A 401 -8.67 34.66 17.85
CA ALA A 401 -8.13 35.76 17.06
C ALA A 401 -8.93 36.02 15.77
N SER A 402 -9.62 35.02 15.22
CA SER A 402 -10.48 35.16 14.03
C SER A 402 -11.89 35.66 14.35
N GLN A 403 -12.28 35.71 15.62
CA GLN A 403 -13.57 36.27 16.05
C GLN A 403 -13.54 37.82 16.09
N PRO A 404 -14.65 38.49 15.74
CA PRO A 404 -14.73 39.94 15.85
C PRO A 404 -14.60 40.39 17.33
N PRO A 405 -14.07 41.60 17.60
CA PRO A 405 -13.71 42.04 18.97
C PRO A 405 -14.84 42.07 20.01
N SER A 406 -16.10 41.91 19.58
CA SER A 406 -17.31 41.92 20.41
C SER A 406 -17.75 40.55 20.94
N ALA A 407 -17.20 39.43 20.45
CA ALA A 407 -17.65 38.08 20.82
C ALA A 407 -17.05 37.54 22.13
N GLY A 408 -16.04 38.20 22.70
CA GLY A 408 -15.16 37.66 23.75
C GLY A 408 -15.18 38.36 25.12
N ALA A 409 -16.22 39.15 25.44
CA ALA A 409 -16.28 39.85 26.72
C ALA A 409 -16.81 38.94 27.85
N GLY A 410 -15.91 38.29 28.59
CA GLY A 410 -16.26 37.56 29.81
C GLY A 410 -17.02 38.43 30.83
N VAL A 411 -17.96 37.84 31.56
CA VAL A 411 -18.83 38.60 32.48
C VAL A 411 -17.99 39.30 33.56
N ARG A 412 -18.11 40.63 33.63
CA ARG A 412 -17.52 41.44 34.70
C ARG A 412 -18.54 41.64 35.82
N VAL A 413 -18.22 41.17 37.02
CA VAL A 413 -19.02 41.42 38.23
C VAL A 413 -18.22 42.35 39.15
N ARG A 414 -18.81 43.50 39.49
CA ARG A 414 -18.19 44.54 40.35
C ARG A 414 -16.75 44.91 39.90
N GLY A 415 -16.55 45.10 38.60
CA GLY A 415 -15.27 45.52 38.02
C GLY A 415 -14.19 44.43 37.93
N LYS A 416 -14.44 43.21 38.41
CA LYS A 416 -13.53 42.06 38.26
C LYS A 416 -14.03 41.11 37.18
N TRP A 417 -13.11 40.58 36.38
CA TRP A 417 -13.40 39.48 35.46
C TRP A 417 -13.77 38.23 36.25
N VAL A 418 -14.91 37.62 35.98
CA VAL A 418 -15.27 36.32 36.55
C VAL A 418 -14.61 35.21 35.72
N PRO A 419 -13.86 34.28 36.32
CA PRO A 419 -13.36 33.11 35.60
C PRO A 419 -14.53 32.30 35.05
N THR A 420 -14.53 32.07 33.73
CA THR A 420 -15.46 31.10 33.12
C THR A 420 -15.21 29.72 33.74
N PRO A 421 -16.24 28.91 34.04
CA PRO A 421 -16.04 27.56 34.55
C PRO A 421 -15.11 26.79 33.61
N THR A 422 -13.93 26.42 34.10
CA THR A 422 -12.99 25.62 33.34
C THR A 422 -13.53 24.20 33.33
N ARG A 423 -14.33 23.86 32.31
CA ARG A 423 -14.75 22.48 32.07
C ARG A 423 -13.47 21.65 31.98
N ARG A 424 -13.26 20.74 32.93
CA ARG A 424 -12.22 19.73 32.79
C ARG A 424 -12.57 18.97 31.50
N GLN A 425 -11.68 18.99 30.52
CA GLN A 425 -11.73 17.97 29.48
C GLN A 425 -11.40 16.66 30.18
N ASP A 426 -12.21 15.64 29.92
CA ASP A 426 -11.95 14.29 30.39
C ASP A 426 -10.61 13.81 29.80
N ASP A 427 -9.88 13.00 30.56
CA ASP A 427 -8.58 12.50 30.11
C ASP A 427 -8.79 11.36 29.12
N VAL A 428 -8.99 11.72 27.84
CA VAL A 428 -9.24 10.83 26.69
C VAL A 428 -8.06 9.91 26.32
N GLY A 429 -7.10 9.73 27.24
CA GLY A 429 -5.93 8.87 27.06
C GLY A 429 -5.08 9.24 25.86
N VAL A 430 -4.27 8.30 25.38
CA VAL A 430 -3.54 8.48 24.11
C VAL A 430 -4.39 8.07 22.90
N GLY A 431 -5.32 7.12 23.06
CA GLY A 431 -6.13 6.52 22.00
C GLY A 431 -5.56 5.19 21.51
N SER A 432 -6.40 4.36 20.90
CA SER A 432 -6.07 3.00 20.40
C SER A 432 -4.85 2.98 19.48
N ALA A 433 -4.66 4.03 18.69
CA ALA A 433 -3.50 4.18 17.80
C ALA A 433 -2.13 4.28 18.53
N PHE A 434 -2.12 4.40 19.86
CA PHE A 434 -0.92 4.64 20.67
C PHE A 434 -0.83 3.85 21.99
N ASP A 435 -1.87 3.11 22.39
CA ASP A 435 -1.86 2.34 23.65
C ASP A 435 -1.66 0.82 23.48
N GLY A 436 -1.64 0.34 22.23
CA GLY A 436 -1.46 -1.07 21.88
C GLY A 436 -2.74 -1.90 21.81
N SER A 437 -3.94 -1.31 21.88
CA SER A 437 -5.22 -2.05 21.82
C SER A 437 -5.36 -2.93 20.58
N GLU A 438 -4.79 -2.50 19.45
CA GLU A 438 -4.82 -3.21 18.17
C GLU A 438 -3.87 -4.43 18.15
N GLY A 439 -3.05 -4.62 19.18
CA GLY A 439 -2.02 -5.65 19.22
C GLY A 439 -0.76 -5.31 18.43
N VAL A 440 -0.62 -4.09 17.92
CA VAL A 440 0.49 -3.67 17.05
C VAL A 440 1.39 -2.66 17.76
N ASP A 441 2.71 -2.84 17.65
CA ASP A 441 3.70 -1.85 18.06
C ASP A 441 4.73 -1.63 16.95
N SER A 442 4.46 -0.63 16.11
CA SER A 442 5.23 -0.40 14.89
C SER A 442 6.65 0.10 15.13
N GLU A 443 6.97 0.66 16.31
CA GLU A 443 8.37 0.92 16.70
C GLU A 443 9.13 -0.38 16.96
N ASP A 444 8.48 -1.37 17.57
CA ASP A 444 9.12 -2.66 17.92
C ASP A 444 9.28 -3.55 16.69
N ILE A 445 8.20 -3.66 15.89
CA ILE A 445 8.19 -4.43 14.64
C ILE A 445 9.20 -3.86 13.64
N LEU A 446 9.32 -2.54 13.51
CA LEU A 446 10.32 -1.90 12.65
C LEU A 446 11.76 -2.29 13.02
N ASN A 447 12.04 -2.56 14.30
CA ASN A 447 13.39 -2.90 14.75
C ASN A 447 13.71 -4.40 14.71
N ILE A 448 12.78 -5.26 14.26
CA ILE A 448 13.08 -6.66 13.93
C ILE A 448 14.22 -6.67 12.87
N PRO A 449 15.31 -7.45 13.06
CA PRO A 449 16.47 -7.38 12.17
C PRO A 449 16.19 -7.75 10.71
N GLN A 450 15.21 -8.61 10.47
CA GLN A 450 14.85 -9.09 9.12
C GLN A 450 13.89 -8.14 8.38
N ILE A 451 13.19 -7.24 9.09
CA ILE A 451 12.32 -6.23 8.49
C ILE A 451 13.19 -5.14 7.87
N GLY A 452 13.06 -4.92 6.55
CA GLY A 452 13.86 -3.96 5.79
C GLY A 452 13.34 -2.52 5.93
N PHE A 453 12.03 -2.33 6.01
CA PHE A 453 11.38 -1.03 6.14
C PHE A 453 10.07 -1.14 6.92
N GLY A 454 9.60 -0.03 7.47
CA GLY A 454 8.32 0.05 8.19
C GLY A 454 7.14 0.28 7.26
N SER A 455 6.01 -0.33 7.56
CA SER A 455 4.73 -0.12 6.89
C SER A 455 3.74 0.55 7.84
N PHE A 456 2.94 1.46 7.30
CA PHE A 456 1.77 2.03 7.97
C PHE A 456 0.70 2.37 6.94
N GLN A 457 -0.54 2.58 7.37
CA GLN A 457 -1.64 2.98 6.49
C GLN A 457 -2.41 4.16 7.09
N LEU A 458 -3.31 4.77 6.31
CA LEU A 458 -4.10 5.94 6.73
C LEU A 458 -5.51 5.90 6.14
N PHE A 459 -6.46 5.42 6.94
CA PHE A 459 -7.90 5.40 6.64
C PHE A 459 -8.70 6.02 7.80
N PRO A 460 -8.89 7.36 7.82
CA PRO A 460 -9.63 8.05 8.89
C PRO A 460 -11.11 7.70 8.97
N ASP A 461 -11.73 7.25 7.87
CA ASP A 461 -13.12 6.79 7.84
C ASP A 461 -13.34 5.48 8.63
N GLN A 462 -12.25 4.78 8.98
CA GLN A 462 -12.28 3.46 9.60
C GLN A 462 -11.52 3.37 10.94
N ASN A 463 -10.57 4.27 11.21
CA ASN A 463 -9.70 4.21 12.40
C ASN A 463 -9.47 5.61 12.97
N GLN A 464 -9.44 5.71 14.31
CA GLN A 464 -9.19 6.96 15.01
C GLN A 464 -7.71 7.12 15.41
N TYR A 465 -6.99 7.99 14.72
CA TYR A 465 -5.56 8.26 14.99
C TYR A 465 -5.34 9.29 16.11
N ALA A 466 -6.34 10.09 16.46
CA ALA A 466 -6.33 10.98 17.62
C ALA A 466 -7.76 11.34 18.06
N PRO A 467 -7.98 11.72 19.33
CA PRO A 467 -9.19 12.43 19.74
C PRO A 467 -9.28 13.79 19.06
N ASP A 468 -10.47 14.12 18.54
CA ASP A 468 -10.76 15.37 17.84
C ASP A 468 -10.45 16.61 18.70
N ASP A 469 -9.89 17.63 18.05
CA ASP A 469 -9.91 18.98 18.59
C ASP A 469 -11.34 19.55 18.45
N PRO A 470 -12.06 19.86 19.55
CA PRO A 470 -13.39 20.47 19.48
C PRO A 470 -13.37 21.91 18.93
N ASN A 471 -12.18 22.46 18.64
CA ASN A 471 -11.99 23.76 18.00
C ASN A 471 -11.79 23.64 16.47
N LEU A 472 -11.69 22.43 15.90
CA LEU A 472 -11.59 22.19 14.45
C LEU A 472 -12.93 21.72 13.86
N SER A 473 -13.08 21.90 12.54
CA SER A 473 -14.13 21.21 11.77
C SER A 473 -13.81 19.72 11.64
N ALA A 474 -14.80 18.90 11.30
CA ALA A 474 -14.60 17.46 11.07
C ALA A 474 -13.49 17.19 10.03
N PHE A 475 -13.56 17.85 8.87
CA PHE A 475 -12.51 17.73 7.84
C PHE A 475 -11.13 18.16 8.35
N ASN A 476 -11.03 19.27 9.10
CA ASN A 476 -9.73 19.72 9.61
C ASN A 476 -9.17 18.76 10.67
N ASN A 477 -10.02 18.09 11.47
CA ASN A 477 -9.59 17.00 12.36
C ASN A 477 -9.05 15.81 11.54
N THR A 478 -9.77 15.36 10.52
CA THR A 478 -9.33 14.30 9.58
C THR A 478 -7.98 14.62 8.94
N LEU A 479 -7.84 15.81 8.38
CA LEU A 479 -6.63 16.32 7.75
C LEU A 479 -5.45 16.33 8.73
N GLN A 480 -5.62 16.97 9.89
CA GLN A 480 -4.58 17.12 10.90
C GLN A 480 -4.15 15.77 11.50
N ALA A 481 -5.11 14.87 11.73
CA ALA A 481 -4.83 13.51 12.20
C ALA A 481 -3.91 12.76 11.22
N GLY A 482 -4.20 12.83 9.91
CA GLY A 482 -3.35 12.23 8.88
C GLY A 482 -1.95 12.87 8.79
N LEU A 483 -1.87 14.20 8.90
CA LEU A 483 -0.58 14.93 8.91
C LEU A 483 0.30 14.50 10.09
N ASP A 484 -0.26 14.47 11.30
CA ASP A 484 0.47 14.02 12.49
C ASP A 484 0.82 12.52 12.43
N TRP A 485 -0.03 11.69 11.81
CA TRP A 485 0.21 10.26 11.65
C TRP A 485 1.41 9.97 10.74
N ILE A 486 1.43 10.59 9.56
CA ILE A 486 2.54 10.50 8.58
C ILE A 486 3.83 11.00 9.19
N LYS A 487 3.78 12.14 9.89
CA LYS A 487 4.93 12.72 10.58
C LYS A 487 5.52 11.78 11.63
N ARG A 488 4.69 11.14 12.47
CA ARG A 488 5.16 10.21 13.51
C ARG A 488 5.86 8.99 12.92
N HIS A 489 5.39 8.49 11.78
CA HIS A 489 6.05 7.39 11.07
C HIS A 489 7.39 7.81 10.44
N GLY A 490 7.47 8.99 9.83
CA GLY A 490 8.74 9.56 9.38
C GLY A 490 9.75 9.74 10.54
N GLU A 491 9.29 10.21 11.70
CA GLU A 491 10.11 10.28 12.92
C GLU A 491 10.60 8.89 13.37
N ALA A 492 9.76 7.85 13.30
CA ALA A 492 10.16 6.47 13.63
C ALA A 492 11.21 5.94 12.63
N GLY A 493 11.02 6.10 11.32
CA GLY A 493 12.00 5.71 10.31
C GLY A 493 13.37 6.36 10.54
N GLN A 494 13.39 7.66 10.83
CA GLN A 494 14.61 8.40 11.20
C GLN A 494 15.24 7.92 12.51
N MET A 495 14.45 7.48 13.49
CA MET A 495 14.93 6.98 14.78
C MET A 495 15.61 5.61 14.67
N PHE A 496 15.03 4.70 13.88
CA PHE A 496 15.54 3.35 13.66
C PHE A 496 16.52 3.24 12.49
N GLY A 497 16.70 4.32 11.71
CA GLY A 497 17.60 4.35 10.55
C GLY A 497 17.16 3.43 9.42
N LYS A 498 15.85 3.27 9.23
CA LYS A 498 15.22 2.43 8.19
C LYS A 498 14.20 3.25 7.40
N PRO A 499 13.91 2.89 6.13
CA PRO A 499 12.82 3.52 5.39
C PRO A 499 11.46 3.22 6.04
N VAL A 500 10.49 4.07 5.74
CA VAL A 500 9.07 3.83 6.05
C VAL A 500 8.21 4.14 4.84
N THR A 501 7.14 3.35 4.68
CA THR A 501 6.21 3.42 3.56
C THR A 501 4.79 3.50 4.06
N LEU A 502 4.03 4.49 3.58
CA LEU A 502 2.58 4.53 3.72
C LEU A 502 2.02 3.54 2.67
N THR A 503 1.72 2.29 3.06
CA THR A 503 1.37 1.20 2.13
C THR A 503 -0.09 1.24 1.65
N GLY A 504 -0.92 2.07 2.27
CA GLY A 504 -2.27 2.38 1.82
C GLY A 504 -2.74 3.68 2.46
N PHE A 505 -3.36 4.57 1.68
CA PHE A 505 -4.13 5.68 2.23
C PHE A 505 -5.35 5.97 1.37
N GLY A 506 -6.44 6.33 2.02
CA GLY A 506 -7.71 6.59 1.36
C GLY A 506 -8.64 7.45 2.21
N LEU A 507 -9.47 8.25 1.54
CA LEU A 507 -10.65 8.89 2.12
C LEU A 507 -11.87 8.57 1.28
N VAL A 508 -12.97 8.18 1.94
CA VAL A 508 -14.26 7.95 1.29
C VAL A 508 -14.88 9.28 0.91
N THR A 509 -15.22 9.46 -0.36
CA THR A 509 -15.96 10.64 -0.83
C THR A 509 -17.46 10.40 -0.78
N GLN A 510 -18.24 11.48 -0.79
CA GLN A 510 -19.71 11.41 -0.86
C GLN A 510 -20.19 10.65 -2.11
N ASP A 511 -19.46 10.75 -3.23
CA ASP A 511 -19.76 10.03 -4.47
C ASP A 511 -19.41 8.53 -4.37
N ASN A 512 -18.34 8.17 -3.65
CA ASN A 512 -17.92 6.78 -3.47
C ASN A 512 -18.58 6.08 -2.27
N ALA A 513 -19.24 6.81 -1.36
CA ALA A 513 -19.88 6.27 -0.16
C ALA A 513 -20.83 5.08 -0.44
N PRO A 514 -21.65 5.08 -1.51
CA PRO A 514 -22.50 3.92 -1.84
C PRO A 514 -21.73 2.62 -2.15
N SER A 515 -20.46 2.72 -2.57
CA SER A 515 -19.58 1.57 -2.81
C SER A 515 -18.67 1.23 -1.62
N PHE A 516 -18.72 2.02 -0.54
CA PHE A 516 -17.79 1.85 0.58
C PHE A 516 -18.16 0.67 1.48
N VAL A 517 -17.19 -0.21 1.69
CA VAL A 517 -17.31 -1.39 2.57
C VAL A 517 -16.15 -1.37 3.58
N PRO A 518 -16.42 -1.16 4.89
CA PRO A 518 -15.39 -1.25 5.91
C PRO A 518 -14.69 -2.62 5.96
N PHE A 519 -13.41 -2.66 6.34
CA PHE A 519 -12.56 -3.85 6.20
C PHE A 519 -13.09 -5.10 6.94
N ASN A 520 -13.85 -4.92 8.04
CA ASN A 520 -14.42 -6.02 8.82
C ASN A 520 -15.93 -6.25 8.57
N THR A 521 -16.44 -5.95 7.38
CA THR A 521 -17.82 -6.30 6.98
C THR A 521 -17.90 -6.71 5.50
N THR A 522 -19.01 -7.32 5.12
CA THR A 522 -19.37 -7.64 3.73
C THR A 522 -20.47 -6.74 3.17
N VAL A 523 -20.87 -5.71 3.93
CA VAL A 523 -22.03 -4.85 3.64
C VAL A 523 -21.57 -3.42 3.36
N ALA A 524 -22.17 -2.77 2.37
CA ALA A 524 -21.97 -1.35 2.06
C ALA A 524 -23.03 -0.51 2.79
N PRO A 525 -22.76 0.09 3.98
CA PRO A 525 -23.79 0.68 4.84
C PRO A 525 -24.40 2.00 4.33
N PHE A 526 -23.90 2.53 3.21
CA PHE A 526 -24.39 3.75 2.55
C PHE A 526 -24.92 3.48 1.13
N ALA A 527 -24.99 2.21 0.70
CA ALA A 527 -25.68 1.84 -0.53
C ALA A 527 -27.19 2.13 -0.40
N SER A 528 -27.83 2.51 -1.51
CA SER A 528 -29.27 2.73 -1.55
C SER A 528 -30.01 1.43 -1.84
N ASP A 529 -30.38 0.69 -0.79
CA ASP A 529 -31.20 -0.52 -0.89
C ASP A 529 -32.62 -0.19 -1.40
N GLN A 530 -32.86 -0.44 -2.69
CA GLN A 530 -34.21 -0.55 -3.26
C GLN A 530 -34.60 -2.03 -3.30
N ILE A 531 -35.39 -2.49 -2.32
CA ILE A 531 -35.99 -3.84 -2.36
C ILE A 531 -37.47 -3.68 -2.77
N GLY A 532 -37.68 -3.52 -4.08
CA GLY A 532 -38.99 -3.11 -4.62
C GLY A 532 -39.42 -1.78 -4.01
N ASN A 533 -40.63 -1.71 -3.44
CA ASN A 533 -41.15 -0.51 -2.78
C ASN A 533 -40.67 -0.31 -1.33
N LEU A 534 -39.73 -1.12 -0.82
CA LEU A 534 -39.20 -0.99 0.54
C LEU A 534 -37.80 -0.36 0.50
N THR A 535 -37.72 0.89 0.95
CA THR A 535 -36.46 1.56 1.28
C THR A 535 -36.00 1.04 2.63
N LEU A 536 -34.90 0.28 2.68
CA LEU A 536 -34.18 0.10 3.94
C LEU A 536 -33.47 1.42 4.28
N ASN A 537 -33.42 1.76 5.57
CA ASN A 537 -32.84 3.03 6.03
C ASN A 537 -31.33 3.03 5.79
N ALA A 538 -30.90 3.47 4.61
CA ALA A 538 -29.50 3.81 4.34
C ALA A 538 -28.99 4.75 5.42
N THR A 539 -27.78 4.49 5.93
CA THR A 539 -27.19 5.29 7.00
C THR A 539 -27.07 6.74 6.53
N GLN A 540 -27.37 7.70 7.41
CA GLN A 540 -27.70 9.08 7.06
C GLN A 540 -26.64 9.76 6.16
N LEU A 541 -26.95 9.90 4.87
CA LEU A 541 -26.14 10.66 3.90
C LEU A 541 -26.30 12.18 4.15
N PRO A 542 -25.27 13.00 3.84
CA PRO A 542 -23.98 12.61 3.25
C PRO A 542 -23.01 11.97 4.27
N TYR A 543 -22.33 10.92 3.83
CA TYR A 543 -21.17 10.34 4.50
C TYR A 543 -19.90 10.61 3.68
N GLY A 544 -18.75 10.69 4.35
CA GLY A 544 -17.47 10.97 3.68
C GLY A 544 -17.26 12.45 3.32
N VAL A 545 -16.08 12.72 2.74
CA VAL A 545 -15.63 14.06 2.36
C VAL A 545 -16.10 14.45 0.96
N THR A 546 -15.98 15.72 0.58
CA THR A 546 -16.12 16.12 -0.84
C THR A 546 -14.88 15.70 -1.65
N ASN A 547 -14.98 15.62 -2.98
CA ASN A 547 -13.81 15.33 -3.84
C ASN A 547 -12.72 16.42 -3.70
N ASP A 548 -13.10 17.68 -3.52
CA ASP A 548 -12.17 18.78 -3.23
C ASP A 548 -11.42 18.57 -1.91
N GLN A 549 -12.13 18.14 -0.86
CA GLN A 549 -11.56 17.82 0.45
C GLN A 549 -10.62 16.61 0.38
N GLN A 550 -10.97 15.57 -0.37
CA GLN A 550 -10.09 14.43 -0.63
C GLN A 550 -8.81 14.87 -1.36
N THR A 551 -8.95 15.72 -2.39
CA THR A 551 -7.83 16.27 -3.17
C THR A 551 -6.89 17.11 -2.30
N ASP A 552 -7.45 17.99 -1.45
CA ASP A 552 -6.70 18.82 -0.50
C ASP A 552 -5.96 17.95 0.54
N ALA A 553 -6.65 16.98 1.13
CA ALA A 553 -6.04 16.04 2.07
C ALA A 553 -4.90 15.23 1.44
N TYR A 554 -5.09 14.67 0.24
CA TYR A 554 -4.05 13.91 -0.44
C TYR A 554 -2.85 14.79 -0.77
N THR A 555 -3.07 16.01 -1.28
CA THR A 555 -2.00 16.98 -1.57
C THR A 555 -1.16 17.27 -0.33
N GLN A 556 -1.80 17.59 0.80
CA GLN A 556 -1.10 17.91 2.04
C GLN A 556 -0.43 16.69 2.69
N TRP A 557 -1.06 15.51 2.63
CA TRP A 557 -0.49 14.27 3.15
C TRP A 557 0.75 13.81 2.36
N LEU A 558 0.71 13.87 1.03
CA LEU A 558 1.85 13.57 0.16
C LEU A 558 3.01 14.52 0.46
N GLN A 559 2.74 15.83 0.56
CA GLN A 559 3.75 16.83 0.95
C GLN A 559 4.31 16.58 2.37
N GLN A 560 3.47 16.18 3.32
CA GLN A 560 3.91 15.83 4.67
C GLN A 560 4.79 14.57 4.67
N GLY A 561 4.54 13.61 3.79
CA GLY A 561 5.40 12.45 3.57
C GLY A 561 6.81 12.85 3.18
N ILE A 562 6.95 13.69 2.14
CA ILE A 562 8.23 14.27 1.70
C ILE A 562 8.96 14.95 2.87
N ILE A 563 8.28 15.87 3.56
CA ILE A 563 8.87 16.65 4.67
C ILE A 563 9.28 15.75 5.85
N SER A 564 8.60 14.63 6.07
CA SER A 564 8.87 13.71 7.18
C SER A 564 9.92 12.64 6.85
N GLY A 565 10.35 12.54 5.59
CA GLY A 565 11.25 11.48 5.12
C GLY A 565 10.56 10.12 4.96
N VAL A 566 9.27 10.11 4.61
CA VAL A 566 8.56 8.89 4.16
C VAL A 566 8.93 8.66 2.70
N THR A 567 9.59 7.54 2.39
CA THR A 567 10.21 7.29 1.08
C THR A 567 9.38 6.41 0.16
N GLY A 568 8.18 6.02 0.57
CA GLY A 568 7.20 5.37 -0.30
C GLY A 568 5.79 5.74 0.13
N MET A 569 4.92 6.14 -0.80
CA MET A 569 3.52 6.43 -0.50
C MET A 569 2.62 5.79 -1.54
N ILE A 570 1.78 4.84 -1.10
CA ILE A 570 0.96 3.99 -1.95
C ILE A 570 -0.51 4.37 -1.71
N GLN A 571 -1.15 4.94 -2.73
CA GLN A 571 -2.57 5.27 -2.66
C GLN A 571 -3.42 4.00 -2.63
N TYR A 572 -4.54 4.05 -1.93
CA TYR A 572 -5.57 3.02 -1.96
C TYR A 572 -6.84 3.63 -2.56
N GLN A 573 -7.35 3.15 -3.69
CA GLN A 573 -6.79 2.14 -4.61
C GLN A 573 -6.91 2.54 -6.09
N TRP A 574 -6.20 1.84 -6.97
CA TRP A 574 -6.34 1.98 -8.43
C TRP A 574 -7.73 1.54 -8.88
N GLY A 575 -8.37 2.36 -9.70
CA GLY A 575 -9.55 1.97 -10.47
C GLY A 575 -9.21 1.81 -11.96
N GLN A 576 -9.93 0.94 -12.66
CA GLN A 576 -9.80 0.73 -14.10
C GLN A 576 -11.16 0.38 -14.72
N GLY A 577 -11.50 1.00 -15.86
CA GLY A 577 -12.58 0.53 -16.75
C GLY A 577 -12.03 -0.10 -18.02
N ASN A 578 -12.90 -0.63 -18.88
CA ASN A 578 -12.49 -1.36 -20.10
C ASN A 578 -11.70 -2.64 -19.78
N LEU A 579 -12.22 -3.44 -18.84
CA LEU A 579 -11.74 -4.77 -18.50
C LEU A 579 -12.60 -5.86 -19.14
N THR A 580 -12.01 -7.04 -19.35
CA THR A 580 -12.66 -8.22 -19.92
C THR A 580 -13.68 -8.80 -18.92
N ALA A 581 -14.96 -8.58 -19.18
CA ALA A 581 -16.03 -9.07 -18.31
C ALA A 581 -16.29 -10.57 -18.51
N VAL A 582 -16.35 -11.33 -17.41
CA VAL A 582 -16.70 -12.76 -17.41
C VAL A 582 -17.70 -13.04 -16.29
N ASN A 583 -18.81 -13.70 -16.65
CA ASN A 583 -19.88 -14.03 -15.70
C ASN A 583 -19.35 -14.90 -14.54
N GLY A 584 -19.76 -14.58 -13.31
CA GLY A 584 -19.32 -15.28 -12.10
C GLY A 584 -17.89 -14.96 -11.66
N THR A 585 -17.28 -13.88 -12.15
CA THR A 585 -15.96 -13.38 -11.71
C THR A 585 -16.07 -11.99 -11.09
N ALA A 586 -15.01 -11.50 -10.44
CA ALA A 586 -14.98 -10.13 -9.89
C ALA A 586 -15.16 -9.04 -10.96
N ILE A 587 -14.80 -9.33 -12.22
CA ILE A 587 -15.07 -8.46 -13.37
C ILE A 587 -16.31 -9.03 -14.08
N SER A 588 -17.48 -8.88 -13.48
CA SER A 588 -18.77 -9.25 -14.10
C SER A 588 -19.51 -7.97 -14.53
N PRO A 589 -20.39 -8.00 -15.55
CA PRO A 589 -21.17 -6.82 -15.92
C PRO A 589 -22.09 -6.39 -14.77
N THR A 590 -22.37 -5.09 -14.70
CA THR A 590 -23.31 -4.52 -13.72
C THR A 590 -24.68 -5.17 -13.86
N ILE A 591 -25.18 -5.74 -12.77
CA ILE A 591 -26.53 -6.29 -12.69
C ILE A 591 -27.51 -5.12 -12.71
N ASP A 592 -28.49 -5.11 -13.62
CA ASP A 592 -29.52 -4.07 -13.63
C ASP A 592 -30.51 -4.23 -12.46
N GLU A 593 -31.39 -3.24 -12.27
CA GLU A 593 -32.42 -3.24 -11.22
C GLU A 593 -33.42 -4.42 -11.31
N ASN A 594 -33.43 -5.15 -12.44
CA ASN A 594 -34.28 -6.31 -12.71
C ASN A 594 -33.54 -7.65 -12.58
N GLY A 595 -32.24 -7.64 -12.21
CA GLY A 595 -31.40 -8.83 -12.14
C GLY A 595 -30.90 -9.33 -13.50
N ILE A 596 -31.08 -8.55 -14.57
CA ILE A 596 -30.59 -8.85 -15.91
C ILE A 596 -29.13 -8.38 -16.01
N VAL A 597 -28.28 -9.28 -16.47
CA VAL A 597 -26.89 -8.96 -16.83
C VAL A 597 -26.92 -8.40 -18.26
N PRO A 598 -26.37 -7.20 -18.52
CA PRO A 598 -26.16 -6.70 -19.88
C PRO A 598 -25.46 -7.72 -20.77
N GLU A 599 -25.66 -7.63 -22.10
CA GLU A 599 -24.96 -8.50 -23.03
C GLU A 599 -23.43 -8.44 -22.83
N GLN A 600 -22.72 -9.50 -23.20
CA GLN A 600 -21.25 -9.65 -23.06
C GLN A 600 -20.42 -8.62 -23.88
N THR A 601 -21.05 -7.58 -24.39
CA THR A 601 -20.47 -6.44 -25.09
C THR A 601 -20.17 -5.26 -24.17
N GLU A 602 -20.66 -5.28 -22.91
CA GLU A 602 -20.32 -4.24 -21.92
C GLU A 602 -18.97 -4.49 -21.24
N ASN A 603 -18.13 -3.46 -21.33
CA ASN A 603 -16.82 -3.39 -20.72
C ASN A 603 -16.89 -3.39 -19.18
N GLY A 604 -16.16 -4.31 -18.55
CA GLY A 604 -16.08 -4.40 -17.09
C GLY A 604 -15.29 -3.26 -16.44
N VAL A 605 -15.50 -3.10 -15.13
CA VAL A 605 -14.74 -2.21 -14.25
C VAL A 605 -14.08 -2.99 -13.12
N SER A 606 -12.99 -2.45 -12.58
CA SER A 606 -12.28 -3.03 -11.45
C SER A 606 -13.12 -3.02 -10.17
N PRO A 607 -12.99 -4.02 -9.29
CA PRO A 607 -13.60 -4.02 -7.97
C PRO A 607 -13.29 -2.75 -7.17
N SER A 608 -14.28 -2.26 -6.42
CA SER A 608 -14.17 -1.07 -5.57
C SER A 608 -14.85 -1.32 -4.23
N ASP A 609 -14.12 -1.02 -3.15
CA ASP A 609 -14.58 -1.05 -1.76
C ASP A 609 -14.73 0.37 -1.17
N GLY A 610 -14.87 1.39 -2.04
CA GLY A 610 -15.14 2.79 -1.67
C GLY A 610 -14.00 3.79 -1.91
N TYR A 611 -12.86 3.32 -2.41
CA TYR A 611 -11.63 4.13 -2.52
C TYR A 611 -11.04 4.20 -3.96
N SER A 612 -11.85 3.91 -5.00
CA SER A 612 -11.39 3.92 -6.40
C SER A 612 -10.78 5.25 -6.87
N SER A 613 -9.62 5.19 -7.52
CA SER A 613 -8.95 6.34 -8.16
C SER A 613 -9.48 6.69 -9.55
N VAL A 614 -10.49 5.98 -10.04
CA VAL A 614 -11.17 6.21 -11.32
C VAL A 614 -12.66 6.24 -11.08
N GLY A 615 -13.32 7.26 -11.64
CA GLY A 615 -14.75 7.50 -11.47
C GLY A 615 -15.08 8.99 -11.53
N VAL A 616 -16.32 9.32 -11.19
CA VAL A 616 -16.79 10.70 -11.11
C VAL A 616 -15.97 11.48 -10.07
N GLY A 617 -15.51 12.68 -10.45
CA GLY A 617 -14.74 13.57 -9.57
C GLY A 617 -13.29 13.15 -9.28
N GLN A 618 -12.77 12.05 -9.84
CA GLN A 618 -11.45 11.51 -9.49
C GLN A 618 -10.28 12.03 -10.35
N GLU A 619 -10.53 12.87 -11.37
CA GLU A 619 -9.47 13.44 -12.23
C GLU A 619 -8.43 14.24 -11.43
N SER A 620 -8.87 14.97 -10.41
CA SER A 620 -8.00 15.80 -9.55
C SER A 620 -7.03 14.96 -8.71
N ILE A 621 -7.46 13.80 -8.20
CA ILE A 621 -6.57 12.92 -7.44
C ILE A 621 -5.55 12.21 -8.34
N GLN A 622 -5.91 11.87 -9.59
CA GLN A 622 -4.93 11.35 -10.54
C GLN A 622 -3.83 12.38 -10.85
N GLN A 623 -4.21 13.64 -11.11
CA GLN A 623 -3.27 14.74 -11.29
C GLN A 623 -2.40 14.97 -10.03
N THR A 624 -3.00 14.85 -8.84
CA THR A 624 -2.29 14.97 -7.55
C THR A 624 -1.25 13.86 -7.38
N LEU A 625 -1.60 12.61 -7.69
CA LEU A 625 -0.68 11.46 -7.62
C LEU A 625 0.44 11.55 -8.67
N GLN A 626 0.12 11.95 -9.90
CA GLN A 626 1.10 12.17 -10.97
C GLN A 626 2.06 13.31 -10.63
N GLY A 627 1.57 14.42 -10.07
CA GLY A 627 2.38 15.54 -9.60
C GLY A 627 3.28 15.15 -8.42
N ALA A 628 2.76 14.37 -7.47
CA ALA A 628 3.56 13.82 -6.39
C ALA A 628 4.62 12.83 -6.89
N ALA A 629 4.30 11.97 -7.86
CA ALA A 629 5.28 11.05 -8.46
C ALA A 629 6.46 11.79 -9.09
N GLN A 630 6.21 12.93 -9.75
CA GLN A 630 7.25 13.82 -10.29
C GLN A 630 8.08 14.50 -9.19
N GLN A 631 7.49 14.85 -8.05
CA GLN A 631 8.21 15.43 -6.90
C GLN A 631 9.00 14.40 -6.09
N PHE A 632 8.55 13.14 -6.08
CA PHE A 632 9.26 12.03 -5.46
C PHE A 632 10.43 11.56 -6.34
N ALA A 633 10.34 11.67 -7.66
CA ALA A 633 11.40 11.22 -8.57
C ALA A 633 12.77 11.87 -8.23
N PRO A 634 13.88 11.11 -8.25
CA PRO A 634 15.21 11.68 -8.03
C PRO A 634 15.57 12.68 -9.13
N ASP A 635 16.28 13.76 -8.78
CA ASP A 635 16.86 14.71 -9.76
C ASP A 635 17.74 13.94 -10.78
N THR A 636 17.31 13.87 -12.05
CA THR A 636 17.95 13.12 -13.14
C THR A 636 19.03 13.90 -13.88
#